data_AF-A0A1G7WGP2-F1
#
_entry.id   AF-A0A1G7WGP2-F1
#
_cell.length_a   1.000
_cell.length_b   1.000
_cell.length_c   1.000
_cell.angle_alpha   90.00
_cell.angle_beta   90.00
_cell.angle_gamma   90.00
#
_symmetry.space_group_name_H-M   'P 1'
#
loop_
_entity.id
_entity.type
_entity.pdbx_description
1 polymer ?
#
loop_
_entity_poly.entity_id
_entity_poly.type
_entity_poly.pdbx_seq_one_letter_code
_entity_poly.pdbx_strand_id
1 'polypeptide(L)'
;MKLFRVLQMSFAALAVCWTGLCNAAGYVFELPNSDPIRSSTRALGALKFSYDINPKMTSTCPAVVISQQHILVDYVCASIIENGDAFGRAVSATLHLGVEDYSIFTRPTPGIRSGVISVSEKKEHLFAVNVTAVVEKNEKHKFGILEVYGNPAATFGIIPVSSRPVRVGEELSLITGFGSPIHDCKADMASGSQPYRFSYHCDVAMKDASFIFAKDGSGLVGIHMTGDSESAATSQAIIEAPHTTYTRATFAAFKCKQPAALIERIVCSDDQLRELDSRMTTAYFARVKSIPTNSSQRGTVLQEQDAWLVSRTKQCRLPDDGKLTVEDSLRARHCLLNIYTSRIQTLYAAIDAPSPSVSCVNPNYLLARIVCGDSALKELNGKLNALHWRFVEGIRRGEDRFYPSFVTAHSSWVRSLRARCRVDLNRDSSFNDTSIDATLYARNCLVREYKDRIARLTANSSSGSIDRLDDRPAAITENTSYFAVVKAFGSSADAQTYLNQLMTKFPFQRFSLFPPHSMGQQWMIVLASYTDSNRATEIVDEARKNGMASDAYVWKIPASFNVPDNWVAQDIHRTILRCLVDGAQTIMQMYSCSGSVVTPGILLTCIKGGTCELNATSLGANETLRSQKLTWSSPLVVTRDSLDLKIVNDCLATHSKDERGFKACAVGALLKGNSASKCGDTSRSQKTLRTVS
;
A
#
# COMPACT_ATOMS: atom_id res chain seq x y z
N MET A 1 -72.11 -44.85 14.73
CA MET A 1 -70.92 -44.98 15.62
C MET A 1 -69.63 -44.78 14.83
N LYS A 2 -69.22 -43.52 14.60
CA LYS A 2 -67.85 -43.07 14.19
C LYS A 2 -67.83 -41.54 14.02
N LEU A 3 -68.41 -40.80 14.98
CA LEU A 3 -68.40 -39.32 14.98
C LEU A 3 -68.35 -38.70 16.39
N PHE A 4 -67.89 -39.44 17.40
CA PHE A 4 -67.96 -39.03 18.82
C PHE A 4 -66.61 -39.07 19.54
N ARG A 5 -65.48 -38.98 18.82
CA ARG A 5 -64.12 -39.02 19.41
C ARG A 5 -63.21 -37.82 19.09
N VAL A 6 -63.71 -36.78 18.43
CA VAL A 6 -62.91 -35.59 18.07
C VAL A 6 -63.28 -34.34 18.89
N LEU A 7 -64.34 -34.38 19.71
CA LEU A 7 -64.84 -33.22 20.45
C LEU A 7 -64.53 -33.22 21.97
N GLN A 8 -63.68 -34.13 22.46
CA GLN A 8 -63.38 -34.25 23.89
C GLN A 8 -61.96 -33.82 24.31
N MET A 9 -61.13 -33.31 23.39
CA MET A 9 -59.79 -32.79 23.71
C MET A 9 -59.66 -31.26 23.68
N SER A 10 -60.71 -30.52 23.32
CA SER A 10 -60.64 -29.05 23.20
C SER A 10 -61.24 -28.27 24.37
N PHE A 11 -61.77 -28.93 25.41
CA PHE A 11 -62.41 -28.25 26.55
C PHE A 11 -61.67 -28.36 27.90
N ALA A 12 -60.57 -29.12 27.98
CA ALA A 12 -59.77 -29.21 29.22
C ALA A 12 -58.67 -28.13 29.32
N ALA A 13 -58.35 -27.42 28.24
CA ALA A 13 -57.27 -26.42 28.22
C ALA A 13 -57.75 -24.97 28.47
N LEU A 14 -59.06 -24.73 28.60
CA LEU A 14 -59.64 -23.38 28.69
C LEU A 14 -60.25 -23.03 30.06
N ALA A 15 -60.19 -23.91 31.05
CA ALA A 15 -60.85 -23.70 32.35
C ALA A 15 -59.90 -23.46 33.55
N VAL A 16 -58.58 -23.33 33.35
CA VAL A 16 -57.61 -23.17 34.46
C VAL A 16 -57.06 -21.72 34.62
N CYS A 17 -57.45 -20.77 33.76
CA CYS A 17 -56.98 -19.38 33.84
C CYS A 17 -58.00 -18.39 34.44
N TRP A 18 -58.86 -18.80 35.38
CA TRP A 18 -59.88 -17.92 35.97
C TRP A 18 -59.75 -17.65 37.47
N THR A 19 -58.62 -18.00 38.09
CA THR A 19 -58.29 -17.60 39.46
C THR A 19 -56.88 -17.03 39.56
N GLY A 20 -56.69 -15.77 39.14
CA GLY A 20 -55.75 -14.80 39.72
C GLY A 20 -54.28 -15.14 40.01
N LEU A 21 -53.72 -16.27 39.55
CA LEU A 21 -52.35 -16.71 39.85
C LEU A 21 -51.70 -17.30 38.59
N CYS A 22 -51.41 -16.44 37.60
CA CYS A 22 -50.44 -16.76 36.55
C CYS A 22 -49.13 -16.04 36.88
N ASN A 23 -48.30 -16.65 37.73
CA ASN A 23 -46.90 -16.28 37.81
C ASN A 23 -46.20 -16.74 36.52
N ALA A 24 -45.48 -15.83 35.88
CA ALA A 24 -44.74 -16.05 34.66
C ALA A 24 -43.92 -17.34 34.71
N ALA A 25 -44.30 -18.33 33.90
CA ALA A 25 -43.47 -19.50 33.64
C ALA A 25 -42.15 -19.02 33.01
N GLY A 26 -41.04 -19.21 33.72
CA GLY A 26 -39.71 -18.90 33.18
C GLY A 26 -39.38 -19.88 32.06
N TYR A 27 -39.27 -19.35 30.84
CA TYR A 27 -38.73 -20.10 29.71
C TYR A 27 -37.21 -20.20 29.85
N VAL A 28 -36.68 -21.43 29.83
CA VAL A 28 -35.25 -21.69 29.65
C VAL A 28 -34.99 -21.67 28.15
N PHE A 29 -34.30 -20.64 27.67
CA PHE A 29 -33.85 -20.58 26.28
C PHE A 29 -32.49 -21.27 26.19
N GLU A 30 -32.48 -22.57 25.87
CA GLU A 30 -31.29 -23.16 25.26
C GLU A 30 -31.27 -22.75 23.79
N LEU A 31 -30.26 -21.97 23.40
CA LEU A 31 -29.99 -21.80 21.98
C LEU A 31 -29.68 -23.17 21.37
N PRO A 32 -30.33 -23.55 20.25
CA PRO A 32 -29.97 -24.75 19.52
C PRO A 32 -28.46 -24.80 19.29
N ASN A 33 -27.85 -25.99 19.33
CA ASN A 33 -26.42 -26.16 19.04
C ASN A 33 -26.01 -25.60 17.66
N SER A 34 -26.98 -25.34 16.78
CA SER A 34 -26.80 -24.78 15.43
C SER A 34 -26.91 -23.25 15.37
N ASP A 35 -27.15 -22.53 16.46
CA ASP A 35 -27.28 -21.08 16.41
C ASP A 35 -25.90 -20.43 16.15
N PRO A 36 -25.70 -19.72 15.02
CA PRO A 36 -24.43 -19.08 14.67
C PRO A 36 -23.98 -18.02 15.70
N ILE A 37 -24.89 -17.53 16.53
CA ILE A 37 -24.59 -16.58 17.59
C ILE A 37 -23.85 -17.26 18.74
N ARG A 38 -24.14 -18.55 19.02
CA ARG A 38 -23.54 -19.27 20.15
C ARG A 38 -22.02 -19.43 20.05
N SER A 39 -21.48 -19.58 18.84
CA SER A 39 -20.02 -19.58 18.65
C SER A 39 -19.40 -18.20 18.84
N SER A 40 -20.19 -17.15 18.62
CA SER A 40 -19.76 -15.75 18.68
C SER A 40 -19.67 -15.24 20.12
N THR A 41 -20.49 -15.77 21.05
CA THR A 41 -20.51 -15.33 22.45
C THR A 41 -19.18 -15.49 23.19
N ARG A 42 -18.29 -16.38 22.73
CA ARG A 42 -16.95 -16.54 23.32
C ARG A 42 -16.08 -15.30 23.17
N ALA A 43 -16.29 -14.52 22.10
CA ALA A 43 -15.55 -13.29 21.84
C ALA A 43 -16.18 -12.05 22.49
N LEU A 44 -17.25 -12.22 23.27
CA LEU A 44 -17.85 -11.19 24.11
C LEU A 44 -17.31 -11.29 25.53
N GLY A 45 -17.13 -10.15 26.18
CA GLY A 45 -16.79 -10.11 27.59
C GLY A 45 -16.96 -8.73 28.21
N ALA A 46 -16.36 -8.57 29.38
CA ALA A 46 -16.43 -7.33 30.13
C ALA A 46 -15.02 -6.76 30.34
N LEU A 47 -14.84 -5.52 29.94
CA LEU A 47 -13.68 -4.72 30.26
C LEU A 47 -13.86 -4.14 31.67
N LYS A 48 -13.04 -4.57 32.62
CA LYS A 48 -13.04 -4.05 33.99
C LYS A 48 -11.99 -2.96 34.14
N PHE A 49 -12.40 -1.83 34.69
CA PHE A 49 -11.51 -0.73 35.05
C PHE A 49 -11.19 -0.80 36.53
N SER A 50 -9.92 -0.66 36.87
CA SER A 50 -9.49 -0.40 38.25
C SER A 50 -8.83 0.97 38.31
N TYR A 51 -9.33 1.81 39.21
CA TYR A 51 -8.79 3.14 39.45
C TYR A 51 -7.73 3.06 40.55
N ASP A 52 -6.55 3.65 40.31
CA ASP A 52 -5.37 3.53 41.18
C ASP A 52 -5.61 3.93 42.65
N ILE A 53 -6.58 4.80 42.91
CA ILE A 53 -6.82 5.38 44.24
C ILE A 53 -7.82 4.59 45.06
N ASN A 54 -8.69 3.83 44.39
CA ASN A 54 -9.65 2.96 45.05
C ASN A 54 -9.92 1.74 44.18
N PRO A 55 -9.12 0.66 44.34
CA PRO A 55 -9.29 -0.57 43.57
C PRO A 55 -10.66 -1.25 43.79
N LYS A 56 -11.44 -0.82 44.80
CA LYS A 56 -12.82 -1.29 45.03
C LYS A 56 -13.85 -0.60 44.13
N MET A 57 -13.53 0.55 43.56
CA MET A 57 -14.38 1.19 42.56
C MET A 57 -14.03 0.56 41.22
N THR A 58 -14.89 -0.33 40.73
CA THR A 58 -14.72 -0.95 39.42
C THR A 58 -15.86 -0.50 38.52
N SER A 59 -15.52 0.08 37.39
CA SER A 59 -16.48 0.18 36.28
C SER A 59 -16.32 -1.05 35.39
N THR A 60 -17.37 -1.41 34.68
CA THR A 60 -17.43 -2.56 33.77
C THR A 60 -18.06 -2.10 32.47
N CYS A 61 -17.40 -2.38 31.36
CA CYS A 61 -17.89 -2.07 30.03
C CYS A 61 -17.99 -3.32 29.19
N PRO A 62 -19.06 -3.51 28.42
CA PRO A 62 -19.13 -4.56 27.43
C PRO A 62 -18.01 -4.37 26.39
N ALA A 63 -17.33 -5.46 26.05
CA ALA A 63 -16.27 -5.48 25.05
C ALA A 63 -16.42 -6.68 24.13
N VAL A 64 -16.05 -6.50 22.87
CA VAL A 64 -16.13 -7.56 21.86
C VAL A 64 -14.84 -7.66 21.05
N VAL A 65 -14.31 -8.87 20.89
CA VAL A 65 -13.08 -9.12 20.12
C VAL A 65 -13.40 -9.06 18.62
N ILE A 66 -12.94 -8.00 17.96
CA ILE A 66 -13.18 -7.76 16.52
C ILE A 66 -11.95 -8.04 15.65
N SER A 67 -10.79 -8.27 16.26
CA SER A 67 -9.58 -8.72 15.56
C SER A 67 -8.62 -9.43 16.53
N GLN A 68 -7.43 -9.80 16.05
CA GLN A 68 -6.40 -10.39 16.90
C GLN A 68 -5.94 -9.48 18.03
N GLN A 69 -5.94 -8.16 17.82
CA GLN A 69 -5.36 -7.20 18.78
C GLN A 69 -6.31 -6.06 19.12
N HIS A 70 -7.58 -6.17 18.71
CA HIS A 70 -8.54 -5.09 18.93
C HIS A 70 -9.83 -5.60 19.52
N ILE A 71 -10.33 -4.83 20.48
CA ILE A 71 -11.69 -4.93 20.99
C ILE A 71 -12.48 -3.69 20.62
N LEU A 72 -13.77 -3.87 20.38
CA LEU A 72 -14.74 -2.81 20.23
C LEU A 72 -15.47 -2.64 21.56
N VAL A 73 -15.63 -1.38 21.98
CA VAL A 73 -16.36 -0.96 23.18
C VAL A 73 -17.26 0.23 22.83
N ASP A 74 -18.17 0.60 23.71
CA ASP A 74 -18.88 1.87 23.55
C ASP A 74 -17.97 3.09 23.78
N TYR A 75 -18.42 4.25 23.31
CA TYR A 75 -17.68 5.50 23.38
C TYR A 75 -17.37 5.98 24.80
N VAL A 76 -18.27 5.74 25.76
CA VAL A 76 -18.07 6.17 27.14
C VAL A 76 -16.88 5.41 27.72
N CYS A 77 -16.83 4.10 27.46
CA CYS A 77 -15.73 3.24 27.89
C CYS A 77 -14.40 3.62 27.25
N ALA A 78 -14.40 3.88 25.94
CA ALA A 78 -13.19 4.39 25.27
C ALA A 78 -12.74 5.75 25.82
N SER A 79 -13.68 6.62 26.17
CA SER A 79 -13.38 7.94 26.76
C SER A 79 -12.79 7.83 28.16
N ILE A 80 -13.26 6.88 28.99
CA ILE A 80 -12.69 6.63 30.32
C ILE A 80 -11.23 6.15 30.20
N ILE A 81 -10.90 5.36 29.18
CA ILE A 81 -9.54 4.88 28.97
C ILE A 81 -8.62 6.00 28.50
N GLU A 82 -9.07 6.78 27.51
CA GLU A 82 -8.25 7.84 26.93
C GLU A 82 -8.00 9.00 27.91
N ASN A 83 -9.05 9.45 28.58
CA ASN A 83 -8.99 10.64 29.43
C ASN A 83 -8.67 10.31 30.88
N GLY A 84 -8.70 9.03 31.25
CA GLY A 84 -8.69 8.63 32.64
C GLY A 84 -10.05 8.80 33.31
N ASP A 85 -10.06 8.79 34.65
CA ASP A 85 -11.28 9.13 35.39
C ASP A 85 -11.67 10.61 35.28
N ALA A 86 -12.75 11.03 35.95
CA ALA A 86 -13.23 12.41 35.96
C ALA A 86 -12.18 13.45 36.42
N PHE A 87 -11.03 13.01 36.93
CA PHE A 87 -9.92 13.84 37.39
C PHE A 87 -8.65 13.70 36.52
N GLY A 88 -8.73 13.06 35.35
CA GLY A 88 -7.61 12.94 34.41
C GLY A 88 -6.57 11.89 34.80
N ARG A 89 -6.93 10.94 35.67
CA ARG A 89 -5.98 9.98 36.25
C ARG A 89 -5.94 8.69 35.45
N ALA A 90 -4.75 8.12 35.30
CA ALA A 90 -4.55 6.88 34.56
C ALA A 90 -5.46 5.76 35.11
N VAL A 91 -6.02 4.97 34.19
CA VAL A 91 -6.89 3.84 34.51
C VAL A 91 -6.20 2.59 34.01
N SER A 92 -6.13 1.55 34.84
CA SER A 92 -5.76 0.21 34.37
C SER A 92 -7.02 -0.51 33.93
N ALA A 93 -6.97 -1.16 32.76
CA ALA A 93 -8.10 -1.88 32.21
C ALA A 93 -7.70 -3.32 31.89
N THR A 94 -8.49 -4.26 32.41
CA THR A 94 -8.32 -5.70 32.16
C THR A 94 -9.55 -6.23 31.46
N LEU A 95 -9.36 -6.82 30.29
CA LEU A 95 -10.42 -7.51 29.58
C LEU A 95 -10.64 -8.89 30.21
N HIS A 96 -11.82 -9.09 30.78
CA HIS A 96 -12.28 -10.40 31.24
C HIS A 96 -13.10 -11.03 30.11
N LEU A 97 -12.51 -12.04 29.46
CA LEU A 97 -13.23 -12.91 28.54
C LEU A 97 -13.58 -14.20 29.28
N GLY A 98 -14.84 -14.60 29.18
CA GLY A 98 -15.34 -15.79 29.83
C GLY A 98 -16.24 -16.58 28.88
N VAL A 99 -16.07 -17.89 28.87
CA VAL A 99 -17.10 -18.80 28.37
C VAL A 99 -18.04 -18.99 29.57
N GLU A 100 -19.06 -18.16 29.72
CA GLU A 100 -20.15 -18.58 30.59
C GLU A 100 -20.80 -19.79 29.92
N ASP A 101 -20.76 -20.93 30.61
CA ASP A 101 -21.64 -22.03 30.26
C ASP A 101 -23.05 -21.50 30.55
N TYR A 102 -23.77 -21.12 29.48
CA TYR A 102 -25.07 -20.46 29.51
C TYR A 102 -26.18 -21.26 30.23
N SER A 103 -25.85 -22.38 30.89
CA SER A 103 -26.78 -23.31 31.52
C SER A 103 -27.24 -22.92 32.93
N ILE A 104 -26.88 -21.75 33.48
CA ILE A 104 -27.17 -21.43 34.90
C ILE A 104 -27.80 -20.05 35.10
N PHE A 105 -28.95 -19.80 34.48
CA PHE A 105 -29.91 -18.83 34.99
C PHE A 105 -31.34 -19.38 34.90
N THR A 106 -31.57 -20.52 35.54
CA THR A 106 -32.94 -20.90 35.91
C THR A 106 -33.40 -19.98 37.04
N ARG A 107 -34.45 -19.18 36.83
CA ARG A 107 -35.14 -18.54 37.96
C ARG A 107 -35.51 -19.64 38.97
N PRO A 108 -35.33 -19.42 40.28
CA PRO A 108 -35.76 -20.40 41.28
C PRO A 108 -37.26 -20.64 41.08
N THR A 109 -37.62 -21.86 40.73
CA THR A 109 -39.01 -22.30 40.70
C THR A 109 -39.57 -22.13 42.12
N PRO A 110 -40.69 -21.42 42.32
CA PRO A 110 -41.26 -21.27 43.66
C PRO A 110 -41.54 -22.65 44.27
N GLY A 111 -40.81 -23.01 45.33
CA GLY A 111 -40.98 -24.28 46.06
C GLY A 111 -39.79 -25.26 46.02
N ILE A 112 -38.75 -25.02 45.21
CA ILE A 112 -37.53 -25.85 45.20
C ILE A 112 -36.42 -25.11 45.96
N ARG A 113 -35.94 -25.70 47.06
CA ARG A 113 -34.81 -25.14 47.85
C ARG A 113 -33.58 -25.02 46.95
N SER A 114 -32.99 -23.82 46.87
CA SER A 114 -31.74 -23.55 46.15
C SER A 114 -30.63 -24.51 46.57
N GLY A 115 -30.41 -25.56 45.79
CA GLY A 115 -29.13 -26.23 45.75
C GLY A 115 -28.17 -25.31 44.99
N VAL A 116 -27.17 -24.76 45.68
CA VAL A 116 -26.05 -24.09 45.04
C VAL A 116 -25.34 -25.14 44.20
N ILE A 117 -25.62 -25.18 42.90
CA ILE A 117 -24.81 -25.94 41.96
C ILE A 117 -23.47 -25.21 41.93
N SER A 118 -22.42 -25.84 42.47
CA SER A 118 -21.06 -25.32 42.39
C SER A 118 -20.69 -25.19 40.92
N VAL A 119 -20.68 -23.96 40.41
CA VAL A 119 -20.20 -23.64 39.07
C VAL A 119 -18.75 -24.13 39.00
N SER A 120 -18.47 -25.06 38.09
CA SER A 120 -17.10 -25.51 37.82
C SER A 120 -16.22 -24.30 37.54
N GLU A 121 -15.01 -24.29 38.11
CA GLU A 121 -14.02 -23.21 38.04
C GLU A 121 -14.17 -22.27 36.84
N LYS A 122 -14.55 -21.02 37.12
CA LYS A 122 -14.63 -19.96 36.13
C LYS A 122 -13.22 -19.73 35.55
N LYS A 123 -12.97 -20.24 34.35
CA LYS A 123 -11.74 -19.94 33.60
C LYS A 123 -11.83 -18.52 33.06
N GLU A 124 -11.54 -17.55 33.91
CA GLU A 124 -11.35 -16.16 33.47
C GLU A 124 -10.01 -16.07 32.74
N HIS A 125 -10.03 -15.61 31.49
CA HIS A 125 -8.81 -15.20 30.82
C HIS A 125 -8.70 -13.68 30.89
N LEU A 126 -7.54 -13.22 31.38
CA LEU A 126 -7.25 -11.81 31.57
C LEU A 126 -6.33 -11.34 30.45
N PHE A 127 -6.74 -10.29 29.75
CA PHE A 127 -5.88 -9.58 28.81
C PHE A 127 -5.70 -8.15 29.29
N ALA A 128 -4.45 -7.71 29.38
CA ALA A 128 -4.15 -6.31 29.63
C ALA A 128 -4.54 -5.50 28.38
N VAL A 129 -5.22 -4.38 28.60
CA VAL A 129 -5.55 -3.43 27.52
C VAL A 129 -4.49 -2.34 27.49
N ASN A 130 -4.04 -1.97 26.28
CA ASN A 130 -3.11 -0.87 26.13
C ASN A 130 -3.88 0.45 26.29
N VAL A 131 -3.91 0.98 27.52
CA VAL A 131 -4.68 2.19 27.88
C VAL A 131 -4.20 3.45 27.17
N THR A 132 -3.00 3.44 26.57
CA THR A 132 -2.49 4.57 25.75
C THR A 132 -2.86 4.46 24.27
N ALA A 133 -3.50 3.37 23.86
CA ALA A 133 -3.80 3.05 22.47
C ALA A 133 -5.30 2.90 22.25
N VAL A 134 -6.06 3.95 22.55
CA VAL A 134 -7.35 4.14 21.89
C VAL A 134 -7.06 4.36 20.41
N VAL A 135 -7.27 3.30 19.63
CA VAL A 135 -6.95 3.25 18.21
C VAL A 135 -7.89 4.14 17.43
N GLU A 136 -9.16 4.12 17.81
CA GLU A 136 -10.20 4.97 17.27
C GLU A 136 -11.21 5.28 18.37
N LYS A 137 -11.67 6.53 18.41
CA LYS A 137 -12.81 6.94 19.21
C LYS A 137 -13.74 7.75 18.34
N ASN A 138 -15.00 7.34 18.25
CA ASN A 138 -15.96 7.98 17.36
C ASN A 138 -17.16 8.47 18.16
N GLU A 139 -17.20 9.77 18.46
CA GLU A 139 -18.31 10.35 19.21
C GLU A 139 -19.63 10.33 18.43
N LYS A 140 -19.57 10.53 17.11
CA LYS A 140 -20.77 10.53 16.25
C LYS A 140 -21.44 9.15 16.27
N HIS A 141 -20.63 8.10 16.21
CA HIS A 141 -21.11 6.71 16.18
C HIS A 141 -21.09 6.01 17.56
N LYS A 142 -20.68 6.73 18.59
CA LYS A 142 -20.67 6.31 20.00
C LYS A 142 -19.98 4.95 20.25
N PHE A 143 -18.86 4.70 19.58
CA PHE A 143 -17.98 3.55 19.85
C PHE A 143 -16.51 3.97 20.05
N GLY A 144 -15.70 3.03 20.55
CA GLY A 144 -14.25 3.11 20.43
C GLY A 144 -13.61 1.74 20.21
N ILE A 145 -12.43 1.75 19.60
CA ILE A 145 -11.61 0.58 19.34
C ILE A 145 -10.34 0.69 20.17
N LEU A 146 -10.07 -0.36 20.93
CA LEU A 146 -8.94 -0.42 21.86
C LEU A 146 -7.97 -1.51 21.41
N GLU A 147 -6.68 -1.21 21.50
CA GLU A 147 -5.64 -2.23 21.35
C GLU A 147 -5.49 -3.04 22.64
N VAL A 148 -5.38 -4.36 22.50
CA VAL A 148 -5.16 -5.28 23.62
C VAL A 148 -3.84 -6.01 23.45
N TYR A 149 -3.14 -6.24 24.58
CA TYR A 149 -1.91 -7.01 24.55
C TYR A 149 -2.22 -8.50 24.32
N GLY A 150 -1.44 -9.13 23.43
CA GLY A 150 -1.59 -10.55 23.08
C GLY A 150 -2.49 -10.79 21.87
N ASN A 151 -3.16 -11.95 21.86
CA ASN A 151 -4.05 -12.36 20.77
C ASN A 151 -5.30 -13.06 21.32
N PRO A 152 -6.26 -12.32 21.93
CA PRO A 152 -7.50 -12.92 22.45
C PRO A 152 -8.27 -13.70 21.39
N ALA A 153 -8.17 -13.31 20.11
CA ALA A 153 -8.85 -14.02 19.03
C ALA A 153 -8.40 -15.49 18.87
N ALA A 154 -7.17 -15.83 19.26
CA ALA A 154 -6.70 -17.21 19.21
C ALA A 154 -7.48 -18.13 20.17
N THR A 155 -7.92 -17.59 21.31
CA THR A 155 -8.64 -18.33 22.34
C THR A 155 -10.16 -18.20 22.19
N PHE A 156 -10.62 -17.01 21.83
CA PHE A 156 -12.04 -16.64 21.90
C PHE A 156 -12.71 -16.47 20.54
N GLY A 157 -11.94 -16.48 19.46
CA GLY A 157 -12.44 -16.18 18.13
C GLY A 157 -12.59 -14.68 17.87
N ILE A 158 -13.15 -14.35 16.71
CA ILE A 158 -13.42 -12.98 16.28
C ILE A 158 -14.90 -12.89 15.96
N ILE A 159 -15.56 -11.84 16.44
CA ILE A 159 -16.90 -11.52 15.99
C ILE A 159 -16.81 -10.73 14.69
N PRO A 160 -17.40 -11.23 13.59
CA PRO A 160 -17.53 -10.44 12.38
C PRO A 160 -18.45 -9.26 12.66
N VAL A 161 -18.06 -8.07 12.21
CA VAL A 161 -18.93 -6.90 12.26
C VAL A 161 -19.56 -6.70 10.89
N SER A 162 -20.89 -6.67 10.85
CA SER A 162 -21.67 -6.57 9.63
C SER A 162 -21.41 -5.24 8.93
N SER A 163 -21.02 -5.27 7.65
CA SER A 163 -20.81 -4.07 6.84
C SER A 163 -22.08 -3.58 6.14
N ARG A 164 -23.21 -4.29 6.28
CA ARG A 164 -24.47 -3.93 5.64
C ARG A 164 -25.35 -3.13 6.60
N PRO A 165 -26.16 -2.20 6.08
CA PRO A 165 -27.23 -1.60 6.87
C PRO A 165 -28.17 -2.68 7.41
N VAL A 166 -28.68 -2.47 8.63
CA VAL A 166 -29.78 -3.27 9.17
C VAL A 166 -31.06 -2.94 8.41
N ARG A 167 -31.83 -3.99 8.09
CA ARG A 167 -33.09 -3.88 7.35
C ARG A 167 -34.24 -3.71 8.33
N VAL A 168 -35.27 -2.97 7.93
CA VAL A 168 -36.51 -2.88 8.71
C VAL A 168 -37.13 -4.28 8.83
N GLY A 169 -37.53 -4.66 10.04
CA GLY A 169 -38.06 -5.98 10.38
C GLY A 169 -37.01 -7.09 10.48
N GLU A 170 -35.72 -6.77 10.35
CA GLU A 170 -34.65 -7.74 10.55
C GLU A 170 -34.68 -8.29 11.97
N GLU A 171 -34.55 -9.61 12.10
CA GLU A 171 -34.48 -10.25 13.41
C GLU A 171 -33.10 -10.09 14.01
N LEU A 172 -33.09 -9.57 15.22
CA LEU A 172 -31.90 -9.20 15.95
C LEU A 172 -31.84 -10.00 17.25
N SER A 173 -30.62 -10.22 17.70
CA SER A 173 -30.30 -10.81 18.99
C SER A 173 -29.44 -9.84 19.75
N LEU A 174 -29.91 -9.44 20.93
CA LEU A 174 -29.17 -8.54 21.79
C LEU A 174 -28.49 -9.32 22.90
N ILE A 175 -27.20 -9.03 23.10
CA ILE A 175 -26.34 -9.69 24.08
C ILE A 175 -25.79 -8.64 25.03
N THR A 176 -26.17 -8.73 26.30
CA THR A 176 -25.64 -7.86 27.34
C THR A 176 -24.24 -8.32 27.75
N GLY A 177 -23.39 -7.40 28.22
CA GLY A 177 -21.98 -7.70 28.58
C GLY A 177 -21.76 -8.69 29.73
N PHE A 178 -22.82 -9.28 30.30
CA PHE A 178 -22.75 -10.22 31.42
C PHE A 178 -23.49 -11.53 31.14
N GLY A 179 -23.52 -11.97 29.87
CA GLY A 179 -24.11 -13.26 29.51
C GLY A 179 -25.61 -13.39 29.82
N SER A 180 -26.32 -12.26 29.98
CA SER A 180 -27.78 -12.31 30.17
C SER A 180 -28.48 -12.89 28.92
N PRO A 181 -29.75 -13.32 29.05
CA PRO A 181 -30.46 -14.03 27.98
C PRO A 181 -30.40 -13.25 26.67
N ILE A 182 -30.22 -13.97 25.57
CA ILE A 182 -30.38 -13.39 24.25
C ILE A 182 -31.83 -12.96 24.12
N HIS A 183 -32.04 -11.67 23.89
CA HIS A 183 -33.35 -11.13 23.68
C HIS A 183 -33.63 -11.06 22.18
N ASP A 184 -34.81 -11.54 21.82
CA ASP A 184 -35.34 -11.41 20.48
C ASP A 184 -35.79 -9.97 20.28
N CYS A 185 -35.19 -9.35 19.29
CA CYS A 185 -35.42 -7.98 18.93
C CYS A 185 -35.77 -7.91 17.45
N LYS A 186 -36.48 -6.88 17.03
CA LYS A 186 -36.67 -6.57 15.62
C LYS A 186 -36.26 -5.14 15.35
N ALA A 187 -35.54 -4.97 14.25
CA ALA A 187 -35.19 -3.65 13.76
C ALA A 187 -36.45 -2.90 13.31
N ASP A 188 -36.60 -1.66 13.77
CA ASP A 188 -37.63 -0.74 13.32
C ASP A 188 -37.09 0.13 12.16
N MET A 189 -37.78 1.21 11.83
CA MET A 189 -37.36 2.16 10.80
C MET A 189 -35.96 2.74 11.08
N ALA A 190 -35.16 2.87 10.02
CA ALA A 190 -33.94 3.66 10.06
C ALA A 190 -34.27 5.11 10.42
N SER A 191 -33.47 5.74 11.27
CA SER A 191 -33.68 7.14 11.64
C SER A 191 -33.47 8.01 10.40
N GLY A 192 -34.55 8.60 9.87
CA GLY A 192 -34.51 9.36 8.62
C GLY A 192 -33.56 10.56 8.64
N SER A 193 -33.16 11.05 9.82
CA SER A 193 -32.20 12.15 9.98
C SER A 193 -30.76 11.67 10.26
N GLN A 194 -30.56 10.40 10.60
CA GLN A 194 -29.26 9.84 10.96
C GLN A 194 -29.11 8.44 10.35
N PRO A 195 -28.49 8.31 9.15
CA PRO A 195 -28.42 7.04 8.43
C PRO A 195 -27.64 5.95 9.16
N TYR A 196 -26.89 6.34 10.20
CA TYR A 196 -26.12 5.46 11.07
C TYR A 196 -26.87 5.07 12.35
N ARG A 197 -28.14 5.46 12.53
CA ARG A 197 -28.95 5.04 13.67
C ARG A 197 -30.16 4.26 13.20
N PHE A 198 -30.50 3.21 13.92
CA PHE A 198 -31.73 2.46 13.74
C PHE A 198 -32.42 2.29 15.09
N SER A 199 -33.73 2.34 15.06
CA SER A 199 -34.53 1.94 16.23
C SER A 199 -34.74 0.44 16.19
N TYR A 200 -34.99 -0.15 17.35
CA TYR A 200 -35.39 -1.53 17.45
C TYR A 200 -36.27 -1.72 18.68
N HIS A 201 -37.15 -2.72 18.63
CA HIS A 201 -37.97 -3.15 19.74
C HIS A 201 -37.50 -4.53 20.23
N CYS A 202 -37.56 -4.76 21.54
CA CYS A 202 -37.34 -6.06 22.15
C CYS A 202 -38.42 -6.31 23.19
N ASP A 203 -38.64 -7.58 23.52
CA ASP A 203 -39.69 -7.98 24.46
C ASP A 203 -39.35 -7.68 25.94
N VAL A 204 -38.21 -7.02 26.22
CA VAL A 204 -37.75 -6.70 27.58
C VAL A 204 -37.21 -5.27 27.67
N ALA A 205 -37.42 -4.65 28.83
CA ALA A 205 -36.78 -3.39 29.18
C ALA A 205 -35.26 -3.59 29.35
N MET A 206 -34.48 -2.72 28.70
CA MET A 206 -33.03 -2.87 28.58
C MET A 206 -32.27 -1.98 29.56
N LYS A 207 -31.09 -2.44 29.99
CA LYS A 207 -30.10 -1.63 30.71
C LYS A 207 -28.77 -1.71 29.95
N ASP A 208 -28.21 -0.54 29.66
CA ASP A 208 -26.87 -0.14 29.18
C ASP A 208 -26.06 -1.05 28.21
N ALA A 209 -25.43 -0.39 27.22
CA ALA A 209 -24.31 -0.82 26.36
C ALA A 209 -24.27 -2.27 25.81
N SER A 210 -25.41 -2.83 25.43
CA SER A 210 -25.47 -4.19 24.86
C SER A 210 -25.04 -4.25 23.39
N PHE A 211 -24.47 -5.38 22.95
CA PHE A 211 -24.12 -5.60 21.54
C PHE A 211 -25.29 -6.26 20.79
N ILE A 212 -25.52 -5.85 19.54
CA ILE A 212 -26.66 -6.26 18.74
C ILE A 212 -26.17 -7.07 17.54
N PHE A 213 -26.69 -8.28 17.38
CA PHE A 213 -26.31 -9.23 16.35
C PHE A 213 -27.47 -9.50 15.39
N ALA A 214 -27.17 -9.70 14.12
CA ALA A 214 -28.16 -10.22 13.18
C ALA A 214 -28.36 -11.74 13.40
N LYS A 215 -29.61 -12.18 13.50
CA LYS A 215 -29.93 -13.61 13.64
C LYS A 215 -29.57 -14.44 12.41
N ASP A 216 -29.43 -13.81 11.25
CA ASP A 216 -29.01 -14.48 10.02
C ASP A 216 -27.51 -14.87 10.00
N GLY A 217 -26.77 -14.56 11.07
CA GLY A 217 -25.35 -14.86 11.19
C GLY A 217 -24.42 -13.83 10.52
N SER A 218 -24.95 -12.70 10.04
CA SER A 218 -24.14 -11.61 9.48
C SER A 218 -23.20 -10.95 10.49
N GLY A 219 -23.36 -11.27 11.79
CA GLY A 219 -22.47 -10.84 12.86
C GLY A 219 -23.02 -9.67 13.67
N LEU A 220 -22.11 -8.93 14.30
CA LEU A 220 -22.43 -7.73 15.06
C LEU A 220 -22.93 -6.64 14.13
N VAL A 221 -24.16 -6.19 14.33
CA VAL A 221 -24.75 -5.10 13.54
C VAL A 221 -24.67 -3.77 14.27
N GLY A 222 -24.73 -3.71 15.61
CA GLY A 222 -24.70 -2.42 16.30
C GLY A 222 -24.41 -2.51 17.80
N ILE A 223 -24.34 -1.34 18.44
CA ILE A 223 -24.21 -1.19 19.89
C ILE A 223 -25.46 -0.45 20.39
N HIS A 224 -26.12 -1.02 21.38
CA HIS A 224 -27.24 -0.39 22.08
C HIS A 224 -26.77 0.88 22.76
N MET A 225 -27.54 1.95 22.59
CA MET A 225 -27.39 3.16 23.38
C MET A 225 -28.64 3.39 24.19
N THR A 226 -28.46 3.83 25.43
CA THR A 226 -29.55 4.42 26.20
C THR A 226 -30.09 5.61 25.43
N GLY A 227 -31.35 5.53 25.00
CA GLY A 227 -32.08 6.69 24.49
C GLY A 227 -32.42 7.63 25.64
N ASP A 228 -32.55 8.92 25.35
CA ASP A 228 -32.86 9.96 26.35
C ASP A 228 -34.31 9.87 26.91
N SER A 229 -35.09 8.86 26.54
CA SER A 229 -36.52 8.77 26.90
C SER A 229 -36.84 7.55 27.76
N GLU A 230 -37.42 7.78 28.93
CA GLU A 230 -37.95 6.80 29.90
C GLU A 230 -39.07 5.87 29.35
N SER A 231 -39.45 5.98 28.07
CA SER A 231 -40.43 5.07 27.46
C SER A 231 -39.77 3.76 27.05
N ALA A 232 -39.98 2.70 27.85
CA ALA A 232 -39.41 1.36 27.71
C ALA A 232 -39.71 0.60 26.39
N ALA A 233 -40.35 1.22 25.40
CA ALA A 233 -40.87 0.53 24.21
C ALA A 233 -40.02 0.70 22.93
N THR A 234 -39.11 1.68 22.87
CA THR A 234 -38.32 1.91 21.64
C THR A 234 -36.89 2.28 22.00
N SER A 235 -35.95 1.38 21.73
CA SER A 235 -34.53 1.61 21.94
C SER A 235 -33.88 2.07 20.63
N GLN A 236 -32.82 2.88 20.75
CA GLN A 236 -31.99 3.27 19.61
C GLN A 236 -30.66 2.52 19.65
N ALA A 237 -30.16 2.20 18.47
CA ALA A 237 -28.83 1.67 18.26
C ALA A 237 -28.14 2.40 17.11
N ILE A 238 -26.81 2.37 17.13
CA ILE A 238 -25.98 2.95 16.09
C ILE A 238 -25.32 1.85 15.26
N ILE A 239 -25.36 1.99 13.93
CA ILE A 239 -24.51 1.31 12.95
C ILE A 239 -23.86 2.35 12.05
N GLU A 240 -22.55 2.50 12.18
CA GLU A 240 -21.70 2.07 11.08
C GLU A 240 -20.68 1.16 11.76
N ALA A 241 -20.65 -0.12 11.39
CA ALA A 241 -19.51 -0.95 11.70
C ALA A 241 -18.22 -0.20 11.32
N PRO A 242 -17.10 -0.34 12.06
CA PRO A 242 -15.82 0.31 11.75
C PRO A 242 -15.17 -0.15 10.40
N HIS A 243 -15.96 -0.75 9.52
CA HIS A 243 -15.56 -1.50 8.34
C HIS A 243 -15.29 -0.69 7.08
N THR A 244 -15.58 0.61 7.01
CA THR A 244 -15.16 1.36 5.81
C THR A 244 -13.66 1.66 5.79
N THR A 245 -12.96 1.49 6.93
CA THR A 245 -11.51 1.77 6.97
C THR A 245 -10.64 0.81 7.79
N TYR A 246 -11.19 -0.02 8.71
CA TYR A 246 -10.32 -0.67 9.71
C TYR A 246 -10.11 -2.18 9.55
N THR A 247 -11.13 -2.96 9.15
CA THR A 247 -11.04 -4.43 9.25
C THR A 247 -10.27 -5.10 8.12
N ARG A 248 -10.06 -4.39 7.00
CA ARG A 248 -9.18 -4.88 5.92
C ARG A 248 -7.75 -4.38 6.09
N ALA A 249 -7.60 -3.13 6.54
CA ALA A 249 -6.32 -2.51 6.88
C ALA A 249 -5.58 -3.22 8.03
N THR A 250 -6.29 -3.75 9.03
CA THR A 250 -5.68 -4.47 10.18
C THR A 250 -5.17 -5.88 9.86
N PHE A 251 -5.52 -6.45 8.70
CA PHE A 251 -5.00 -7.73 8.23
C PHE A 251 -4.40 -7.54 6.84
N ALA A 252 -3.21 -6.94 6.77
CA ALA A 252 -2.51 -6.85 5.50
C ALA A 252 -2.03 -8.22 4.99
N ALA A 253 -1.96 -9.25 5.86
CA ALA A 253 -1.53 -10.61 5.51
C ALA A 253 -2.68 -11.63 5.43
N PHE A 254 -2.55 -12.60 4.52
CA PHE A 254 -3.51 -13.69 4.33
C PHE A 254 -3.34 -14.85 5.32
N LYS A 255 -4.46 -15.53 5.65
CA LYS A 255 -4.47 -16.73 6.50
C LYS A 255 -4.30 -18.02 5.68
N CYS A 256 -3.06 -18.44 5.49
CA CYS A 256 -2.76 -19.58 4.61
C CYS A 256 -3.22 -20.97 5.07
N LYS A 257 -3.74 -21.11 6.29
CA LYS A 257 -4.33 -22.37 6.75
C LYS A 257 -5.63 -22.71 6.01
N GLN A 258 -6.40 -21.70 5.61
CA GLN A 258 -7.71 -21.87 4.96
C GLN A 258 -7.96 -20.69 4.00
N PRO A 259 -7.26 -20.64 2.85
CA PRO A 259 -7.43 -19.57 1.88
C PRO A 259 -8.83 -19.63 1.26
N ALA A 260 -9.66 -18.61 1.51
CA ALA A 260 -11.03 -18.50 1.01
C ALA A 260 -11.07 -17.83 -0.37
N ALA A 261 -10.28 -16.77 -0.57
CA ALA A 261 -10.25 -16.03 -1.83
C ALA A 261 -9.28 -16.64 -2.85
N LEU A 262 -9.51 -16.39 -4.15
CA LEU A 262 -8.64 -16.86 -5.23
C LEU A 262 -7.18 -16.34 -5.06
N ILE A 263 -7.04 -15.06 -4.72
CA ILE A 263 -5.75 -14.44 -4.45
C ILE A 263 -5.06 -15.03 -3.22
N GLU A 264 -5.83 -15.42 -2.20
CA GLU A 264 -5.31 -16.10 -1.01
C GLU A 264 -4.74 -17.46 -1.38
N ARG A 265 -5.44 -18.24 -2.22
CA ARG A 265 -4.96 -19.54 -2.68
C ARG A 265 -3.62 -19.41 -3.40
N ILE A 266 -3.49 -18.44 -4.30
CA ILE A 266 -2.25 -18.18 -5.04
C ILE A 266 -1.12 -17.80 -4.09
N VAL A 267 -1.33 -16.77 -3.26
CA VAL A 267 -0.30 -16.25 -2.35
C VAL A 267 0.11 -17.31 -1.34
N CYS A 268 -0.82 -18.11 -0.84
CA CYS A 268 -0.51 -19.13 0.16
C CYS A 268 0.12 -20.40 -0.42
N SER A 269 -0.12 -20.69 -1.70
CA SER A 269 0.50 -21.82 -2.42
C SER A 269 1.93 -21.53 -2.90
N ASP A 270 2.36 -20.27 -2.90
CA ASP A 270 3.69 -19.85 -3.34
C ASP A 270 4.47 -19.22 -2.19
N ASP A 271 5.59 -19.85 -1.80
CA ASP A 271 6.38 -19.44 -0.64
C ASP A 271 6.93 -18.00 -0.79
N GLN A 272 7.29 -17.59 -2.00
CA GLN A 272 7.83 -16.26 -2.27
C GLN A 272 6.75 -15.18 -2.14
N LEU A 273 5.55 -15.43 -2.65
CA LEU A 273 4.41 -14.53 -2.48
C LEU A 273 3.96 -14.46 -1.02
N ARG A 274 3.96 -15.59 -0.29
CA ARG A 274 3.65 -15.62 1.14
C ARG A 274 4.62 -14.77 1.96
N GLU A 275 5.91 -14.86 1.66
CA GLU A 275 6.94 -14.02 2.28
C GLU A 275 6.74 -12.54 1.95
N LEU A 276 6.46 -12.20 0.68
CA LEU A 276 6.21 -10.82 0.28
C LEU A 276 4.96 -10.23 0.93
N ASP A 277 3.89 -11.00 1.10
CA ASP A 277 2.67 -10.58 1.80
C ASP A 277 2.94 -10.27 3.28
N SER A 278 3.73 -11.11 3.95
CA SER A 278 4.21 -10.87 5.32
C SER A 278 5.09 -9.61 5.43
N ARG A 279 6.02 -9.43 4.49
CA ARG A 279 6.89 -8.25 4.45
C ARG A 279 6.11 -6.96 4.14
N MET A 280 5.13 -7.01 3.25
CA MET A 280 4.25 -5.88 2.94
C MET A 280 3.44 -5.47 4.18
N THR A 281 2.91 -6.45 4.90
CA THR A 281 2.21 -6.24 6.17
C THR A 281 3.10 -5.58 7.22
N THR A 282 4.32 -6.08 7.37
CA THR A 282 5.32 -5.49 8.27
C THR A 282 5.66 -4.05 7.90
N ALA A 283 5.92 -3.78 6.62
CA ALA A 283 6.20 -2.43 6.11
C ALA A 283 5.02 -1.49 6.31
N TYR A 284 3.80 -1.98 6.12
CA TYR A 284 2.58 -1.20 6.32
C TYR A 284 2.40 -0.78 7.79
N PHE A 285 2.53 -1.73 8.73
CA PHE A 285 2.42 -1.41 10.15
C PHE A 285 3.55 -0.51 10.64
N ALA A 286 4.78 -0.70 10.15
CA ALA A 286 5.87 0.23 10.42
C ALA A 286 5.54 1.65 9.92
N ARG A 287 4.89 1.76 8.76
CA ARG A 287 4.45 3.05 8.21
C ARG A 287 3.36 3.68 9.07
N VAL A 288 2.31 2.94 9.43
CA VAL A 288 1.24 3.45 10.30
C VAL A 288 1.80 3.89 11.66
N LYS A 289 2.72 3.11 12.24
CA LYS A 289 3.38 3.43 13.51
C LYS A 289 4.26 4.68 13.43
N SER A 290 4.85 4.96 12.26
CA SER A 290 5.65 6.18 12.04
C SER A 290 4.81 7.47 12.02
N ILE A 291 3.47 7.35 11.94
CA ILE A 291 2.56 8.49 11.85
C ILE A 291 1.86 8.69 13.22
N PRO A 292 1.83 9.93 13.76
CA PRO A 292 1.11 10.23 15.00
C PRO A 292 -0.35 9.78 14.94
N THR A 293 -0.86 9.24 16.05
CA THR A 293 -2.20 8.62 16.13
C THR A 293 -3.32 9.59 15.75
N ASN A 294 -3.16 10.88 16.04
CA ASN A 294 -4.11 11.95 15.75
C ASN A 294 -3.90 12.65 14.38
N SER A 295 -2.97 12.18 13.54
CA SER A 295 -2.70 12.78 12.24
C SER A 295 -3.70 12.30 11.18
N SER A 296 -4.26 13.24 10.40
CA SER A 296 -5.09 12.91 9.22
C SER A 296 -4.35 12.03 8.21
N GLN A 297 -3.02 12.13 8.13
CA GLN A 297 -2.18 11.28 7.29
C GLN A 297 -2.30 9.79 7.65
N ARG A 298 -2.56 9.47 8.93
CA ARG A 298 -2.74 8.09 9.35
C ARG A 298 -3.97 7.49 8.65
N GLY A 299 -5.10 8.20 8.69
CA GLY A 299 -6.31 7.84 7.95
C GLY A 299 -6.09 7.69 6.45
N THR A 300 -5.32 8.59 5.83
CA THR A 300 -4.94 8.47 4.41
C THR A 300 -4.17 7.19 4.13
N VAL A 301 -3.17 6.83 4.95
CA VAL A 301 -2.40 5.60 4.75
C VAL A 301 -3.25 4.34 4.92
N LEU A 302 -4.21 4.35 5.86
CA LEU A 302 -5.18 3.24 6.00
C LEU A 302 -6.01 3.10 4.71
N GLN A 303 -6.59 4.19 4.22
CA GLN A 303 -7.41 4.21 3.00
C GLN A 303 -6.62 3.81 1.75
N GLU A 304 -5.39 4.30 1.60
CA GLU A 304 -4.51 3.93 0.50
C GLU A 304 -4.18 2.44 0.51
N GLN A 305 -3.96 1.86 1.70
CA GLN A 305 -3.68 0.44 1.83
C GLN A 305 -4.90 -0.39 1.42
N ASP A 306 -6.09 -0.01 1.87
CA ASP A 306 -7.34 -0.70 1.49
C ASP A 306 -7.60 -0.60 -0.02
N ALA A 307 -7.45 0.59 -0.59
CA ALA A 307 -7.57 0.80 -2.03
C ALA A 307 -6.55 -0.05 -2.80
N TRP A 308 -5.31 -0.13 -2.31
CA TRP A 308 -4.28 -0.99 -2.90
C TRP A 308 -4.66 -2.47 -2.84
N LEU A 309 -5.13 -2.97 -1.69
CA LEU A 309 -5.56 -4.36 -1.50
C LEU A 309 -6.73 -4.75 -2.42
N VAL A 310 -7.64 -3.81 -2.72
CA VAL A 310 -8.71 -4.01 -3.71
C VAL A 310 -8.14 -4.00 -5.13
N SER A 311 -7.26 -3.03 -5.43
CA SER A 311 -6.74 -2.82 -6.77
C SER A 311 -5.84 -3.96 -7.26
N ARG A 312 -5.07 -4.61 -6.38
CA ARG A 312 -4.12 -5.66 -6.77
C ARG A 312 -4.80 -6.85 -7.48
N THR A 313 -5.98 -7.23 -7.01
CA THR A 313 -6.77 -8.33 -7.61
C THR A 313 -7.18 -7.98 -9.04
N LYS A 314 -7.62 -6.73 -9.27
CA LYS A 314 -8.01 -6.22 -10.59
C LYS A 314 -6.79 -6.05 -11.51
N GLN A 315 -5.69 -5.50 -10.99
CA GLN A 315 -4.46 -5.28 -11.75
C GLN A 315 -3.86 -6.60 -12.24
N CYS A 316 -3.93 -7.65 -11.43
CA CYS A 316 -3.46 -8.98 -11.81
C CYS A 316 -4.48 -9.83 -12.57
N ARG A 317 -5.62 -9.25 -12.96
CA ARG A 317 -6.67 -9.89 -13.80
C ARG A 317 -7.06 -11.27 -13.29
N LEU A 318 -7.26 -11.38 -11.98
CA LEU A 318 -7.77 -12.60 -11.39
C LEU A 318 -9.23 -12.82 -11.84
N PRO A 319 -9.60 -14.01 -12.32
CA PRO A 319 -10.95 -14.27 -12.81
C PRO A 319 -11.99 -14.17 -11.69
N ASP A 320 -13.12 -13.53 -12.01
CA ASP A 320 -14.21 -13.29 -11.05
C ASP A 320 -15.05 -14.55 -10.78
N ASP A 321 -14.98 -15.55 -11.66
CA ASP A 321 -15.74 -16.82 -11.54
C ASP A 321 -15.16 -17.79 -10.49
N GLY A 322 -14.07 -17.40 -9.84
CA GLY A 322 -13.40 -18.17 -8.79
C GLY A 322 -12.63 -19.40 -9.30
N LYS A 323 -12.58 -19.65 -10.61
CA LYS A 323 -11.84 -20.77 -11.21
C LYS A 323 -10.44 -20.32 -11.60
N LEU A 324 -9.42 -21.02 -11.10
CA LEU A 324 -8.03 -20.73 -11.44
C LEU A 324 -7.52 -21.76 -12.44
N THR A 325 -7.24 -21.34 -13.67
CA THR A 325 -6.45 -22.18 -14.59
C THR A 325 -4.97 -22.09 -14.22
N VAL A 326 -4.17 -23.06 -14.69
CA VAL A 326 -2.71 -23.03 -14.50
C VAL A 326 -2.10 -21.78 -15.14
N GLU A 327 -2.59 -21.37 -16.31
CA GLU A 327 -2.11 -20.16 -16.99
C GLU A 327 -2.45 -18.89 -16.20
N ASP A 328 -3.67 -18.80 -15.65
CA ASP A 328 -4.06 -17.65 -14.82
C ASP A 328 -3.25 -17.58 -13.52
N SER A 329 -2.96 -18.74 -12.91
CA SER A 329 -2.11 -18.82 -11.72
C SER A 329 -0.70 -18.29 -11.99
N LEU A 330 -0.05 -18.71 -13.09
CA LEU A 330 1.28 -18.25 -13.48
C LEU A 330 1.30 -16.75 -13.81
N ARG A 331 0.29 -16.27 -14.54
CA ARG A 331 0.15 -14.84 -14.89
C ARG A 331 -0.05 -13.98 -13.65
N ALA A 332 -0.97 -14.38 -12.77
CA ALA A 332 -1.25 -13.70 -11.53
C ALA A 332 -0.03 -13.71 -10.60
N ARG A 333 0.69 -14.84 -10.51
CA ARG A 333 1.92 -14.95 -9.72
C ARG A 333 2.94 -13.89 -10.12
N HIS A 334 3.27 -13.78 -11.41
CA HIS A 334 4.26 -12.81 -11.87
C HIS A 334 3.83 -11.36 -11.60
N CYS A 335 2.55 -11.05 -11.82
CA CYS A 335 1.99 -9.75 -11.50
C CYS A 335 2.07 -9.43 -9.99
N LEU A 336 1.65 -10.37 -9.14
CA LEU A 336 1.63 -10.19 -7.69
C LEU A 336 3.05 -9.98 -7.14
N LEU A 337 4.06 -10.73 -7.60
CA LEU A 337 5.46 -10.53 -7.19
C LEU A 337 5.90 -9.06 -7.39
N ASN A 338 5.61 -8.49 -8.55
CA ASN A 338 5.95 -7.10 -8.88
C ASN A 338 5.16 -6.10 -8.04
N ILE A 339 3.86 -6.32 -7.87
CA ILE A 339 2.98 -5.42 -7.10
C ILE A 339 3.34 -5.40 -5.62
N TYR A 340 3.59 -6.56 -4.99
CA TYR A 340 4.02 -6.60 -3.60
C TYR A 340 5.38 -5.93 -3.40
N THR A 341 6.35 -6.23 -4.27
CA THR A 341 7.69 -5.64 -4.19
C THR A 341 7.63 -4.12 -4.29
N SER A 342 6.89 -3.59 -5.26
CA SER A 342 6.67 -2.15 -5.44
C SER A 342 5.99 -1.51 -4.22
N ARG A 343 4.96 -2.16 -3.66
CA ARG A 343 4.28 -1.65 -2.46
C ARG A 343 5.18 -1.65 -1.23
N ILE A 344 5.95 -2.71 -1.00
CA ILE A 344 6.93 -2.80 0.10
C ILE A 344 7.94 -1.66 -0.02
N GLN A 345 8.52 -1.45 -1.21
CA GLN A 345 9.45 -0.37 -1.47
C GLN A 345 8.81 1.00 -1.21
N THR A 346 7.56 1.20 -1.66
CA THR A 346 6.81 2.45 -1.41
C THR A 346 6.62 2.71 0.09
N LEU A 347 6.22 1.68 0.85
CA LEU A 347 5.99 1.79 2.29
C LEU A 347 7.27 2.07 3.06
N TYR A 348 8.36 1.34 2.76
CA TYR A 348 9.67 1.60 3.38
C TYR A 348 10.27 2.93 2.97
N ALA A 349 10.19 3.31 1.69
CA ALA A 349 10.62 4.62 1.24
C ALA A 349 9.86 5.74 1.98
N ALA A 350 8.59 5.53 2.35
CA ALA A 350 7.83 6.50 3.11
C ALA A 350 8.19 6.52 4.62
N ILE A 351 8.61 5.39 5.19
CA ILE A 351 9.14 5.31 6.58
C ILE A 351 10.51 5.96 6.66
N ASP A 352 11.39 5.58 5.74
CA ASP A 352 12.79 6.00 5.67
C ASP A 352 12.93 7.38 5.07
N ALA A 353 11.90 7.90 4.38
CA ALA A 353 11.76 9.31 4.06
C ALA A 353 11.81 10.04 5.40
N PRO A 354 12.96 10.65 5.74
CA PRO A 354 13.04 11.56 6.87
C PRO A 354 11.95 12.58 6.63
N SER A 355 11.20 12.87 7.70
CA SER A 355 10.19 13.92 7.67
C SER A 355 10.75 15.10 6.87
N PRO A 356 10.06 15.55 5.81
CA PRO A 356 10.57 16.61 4.92
C PRO A 356 10.68 17.96 5.64
N SER A 357 10.32 17.98 6.91
CA SER A 357 10.44 19.07 7.84
C SER A 357 10.96 18.54 9.17
N VAL A 358 11.55 19.41 9.96
CA VAL A 358 11.88 19.09 11.34
C VAL A 358 10.57 18.82 12.11
N SER A 359 10.41 17.61 12.67
CA SER A 359 9.17 17.21 13.34
C SER A 359 8.98 17.98 14.65
N CYS A 360 7.83 18.64 14.80
CA CYS A 360 7.45 19.37 16.01
C CYS A 360 6.55 18.58 16.97
N VAL A 361 6.23 17.33 16.65
CA VAL A 361 5.36 16.48 17.48
C VAL A 361 6.10 15.97 18.72
N ASN A 362 7.42 15.80 18.64
CA ASN A 362 8.25 15.45 19.79
C ASN A 362 9.70 15.95 19.59
N PRO A 363 10.02 17.21 19.97
CA PRO A 363 11.30 17.82 19.67
C PRO A 363 12.41 17.33 20.63
N ASN A 364 12.77 16.05 20.51
CA ASN A 364 13.76 15.40 21.38
C ASN A 364 15.21 15.75 21.05
N TYR A 365 15.47 16.49 19.96
CA TYR A 365 16.80 16.95 19.58
C TYR A 365 16.83 18.46 19.40
N LEU A 366 18.00 19.08 19.64
CA LEU A 366 18.16 20.54 19.70
C LEU A 366 17.63 21.27 18.46
N LEU A 367 17.91 20.77 17.25
CA LEU A 367 17.37 21.33 16.02
C LEU A 367 15.84 21.38 16.02
N ALA A 368 15.16 20.36 16.54
CA ALA A 368 13.70 20.38 16.67
C ALA A 368 13.23 21.38 17.73
N ARG A 369 13.94 21.52 18.86
CA ARG A 369 13.58 22.52 19.87
C ARG A 369 13.70 23.95 19.34
N ILE A 370 14.78 24.26 18.63
CA ILE A 370 14.98 25.59 18.03
C ILE A 370 13.93 25.86 16.95
N VAL A 371 13.74 24.93 16.00
CA VAL A 371 12.79 25.14 14.89
C VAL A 371 11.35 25.21 15.37
N CYS A 372 10.96 24.38 16.34
CA CYS A 372 9.58 24.28 16.79
C CYS A 372 9.23 25.26 17.93
N GLY A 373 10.23 25.75 18.66
CA GLY A 373 10.09 26.77 19.70
C GLY A 373 10.10 28.21 19.17
N ASP A 374 10.74 28.46 18.03
CA ASP A 374 10.71 29.77 17.36
C ASP A 374 9.54 29.85 16.36
N SER A 375 8.68 30.86 16.49
CA SER A 375 7.48 31.00 15.66
C SER A 375 7.79 31.20 14.17
N ALA A 376 8.83 31.96 13.84
CA ALA A 376 9.22 32.23 12.46
C ALA A 376 9.82 30.98 11.80
N LEU A 377 10.69 30.24 12.50
CA LEU A 377 11.20 28.95 12.02
C LEU A 377 10.09 27.91 11.89
N LYS A 378 9.14 27.86 12.82
CA LYS A 378 7.98 26.97 12.75
C LYS A 378 7.12 27.26 11.52
N GLU A 379 6.87 28.53 11.22
CA GLU A 379 6.16 28.96 10.01
C GLU A 379 6.91 28.57 8.73
N LEU A 380 8.22 28.85 8.68
CA LEU A 380 9.07 28.46 7.54
C LEU A 380 9.11 26.94 7.35
N ASN A 381 9.18 26.17 8.44
CA ASN A 381 9.13 24.72 8.41
C ASN A 381 7.79 24.19 7.88
N GLY A 382 6.67 24.82 8.26
CA GLY A 382 5.36 24.54 7.70
C GLY A 382 5.25 24.85 6.20
N LYS A 383 5.75 26.03 5.77
CA LYS A 383 5.79 26.43 4.35
C LYS A 383 6.64 25.47 3.51
N LEU A 384 7.81 25.09 3.99
CA LEU A 384 8.68 24.14 3.32
C LEU A 384 8.02 22.77 3.19
N ASN A 385 7.37 22.29 4.25
CA ASN A 385 6.63 21.03 4.24
C ASN A 385 5.51 21.05 3.19
N ALA A 386 4.74 22.14 3.12
CA ALA A 386 3.67 22.28 2.12
C ALA A 386 4.20 22.30 0.67
N LEU A 387 5.32 23.00 0.41
CA LEU A 387 5.98 23.00 -0.90
C LEU A 387 6.52 21.62 -1.27
N HIS A 388 7.16 20.93 -0.33
CA HIS A 388 7.65 19.57 -0.55
C HIS A 388 6.52 18.62 -0.96
N TRP A 389 5.40 18.64 -0.23
CA TRP A 389 4.25 17.80 -0.56
C TRP A 389 3.62 18.13 -1.92
N ARG A 390 3.51 19.42 -2.28
CA ARG A 390 3.06 19.82 -3.62
C ARG A 390 3.98 19.27 -4.71
N PHE A 391 5.30 19.33 -4.50
CA PHE A 391 6.27 18.80 -5.45
C PHE A 391 6.18 17.27 -5.57
N VAL A 392 6.07 16.57 -4.44
CA VAL A 392 5.86 15.12 -4.39
C VAL A 392 4.60 14.71 -5.13
N GLU A 393 3.46 15.39 -4.91
CA GLU A 393 2.22 15.03 -5.61
C GLU A 393 2.25 15.38 -7.10
N GLY A 394 2.96 16.45 -7.47
CA GLY A 394 3.24 16.75 -8.88
C GLY A 394 4.04 15.61 -9.54
N ILE A 395 5.11 15.16 -8.89
CA ILE A 395 5.91 14.01 -9.36
C ILE A 395 5.05 12.75 -9.42
N ARG A 396 4.23 12.44 -8.42
CA ARG A 396 3.46 11.19 -8.33
C ARG A 396 2.38 11.05 -9.39
N ARG A 397 1.88 12.17 -9.93
CA ARG A 397 0.90 12.18 -11.03
C ARG A 397 1.53 11.93 -12.40
N GLY A 398 2.82 12.21 -12.57
CA GLY A 398 3.61 11.62 -13.65
C GLY A 398 4.11 10.25 -13.19
N GLU A 399 4.14 9.23 -14.02
CA GLU A 399 4.74 7.93 -13.64
C GLU A 399 6.28 8.02 -13.58
N ASP A 400 6.81 8.91 -12.73
CA ASP A 400 8.18 9.39 -12.85
C ASP A 400 9.16 8.73 -11.89
N ARG A 401 10.32 8.35 -12.43
CA ARG A 401 11.45 7.70 -11.74
C ARG A 401 12.21 8.62 -10.75
N PHE A 402 11.77 9.87 -10.60
CA PHE A 402 12.48 10.94 -9.87
C PHE A 402 12.02 11.13 -8.41
N TYR A 403 10.95 10.45 -7.98
CA TYR A 403 10.51 10.54 -6.58
C TYR A 403 11.63 10.20 -5.57
N PRO A 404 12.41 9.10 -5.73
CA PRO A 404 13.44 8.75 -4.77
C PRO A 404 14.58 9.77 -4.68
N SER A 405 15.00 10.36 -5.80
CA SER A 405 16.11 11.33 -5.84
C SER A 405 15.72 12.65 -5.19
N PHE A 406 14.51 13.16 -5.44
CA PHE A 406 14.00 14.37 -4.79
C PHE A 406 13.93 14.21 -3.27
N VAL A 407 13.32 13.12 -2.80
CA VAL A 407 13.19 12.83 -1.37
C VAL A 407 14.58 12.70 -0.75
N THR A 408 15.50 11.97 -1.38
CA THR A 408 16.88 11.81 -0.89
C THR A 408 17.63 13.13 -0.79
N ALA A 409 17.53 13.99 -1.80
CA ALA A 409 18.19 15.31 -1.81
C ALA A 409 17.63 16.22 -0.71
N HIS A 410 16.30 16.25 -0.55
CA HIS A 410 15.64 17.04 0.49
C HIS A 410 16.00 16.57 1.90
N SER A 411 16.04 15.26 2.08
CA SER A 411 16.46 14.58 3.31
C SER A 411 17.90 14.88 3.70
N SER A 412 18.80 14.84 2.72
CA SER A 412 20.20 15.17 2.91
C SER A 412 20.35 16.64 3.34
N TRP A 413 19.57 17.54 2.71
CA TRP A 413 19.52 18.94 3.11
C TRP A 413 19.07 19.10 4.57
N VAL A 414 17.96 18.48 5.02
CA VAL A 414 17.50 18.55 6.43
C VAL A 414 18.58 18.05 7.39
N ARG A 415 19.20 16.89 7.10
CA ARG A 415 20.27 16.32 7.94
C ARG A 415 21.48 17.24 8.05
N SER A 416 21.88 17.87 6.94
CA SER A 416 23.02 18.76 6.89
C SER A 416 22.84 20.10 7.61
N LEU A 417 21.59 20.49 7.98
CA LEU A 417 21.34 21.71 8.75
C LEU A 417 22.05 21.71 10.11
N ARG A 418 22.21 20.53 10.73
CA ARG A 418 22.90 20.43 12.04
C ARG A 418 24.36 20.86 11.93
N ALA A 419 25.07 20.33 10.96
CA ALA A 419 26.46 20.69 10.70
C ALA A 419 26.58 22.14 10.22
N ARG A 420 25.78 22.56 9.23
CA ARG A 420 25.87 23.91 8.63
C ARG A 420 25.54 25.03 9.62
N CYS A 421 24.54 24.82 10.48
CA CYS A 421 24.10 25.82 11.45
C CYS A 421 24.63 25.56 12.86
N ARG A 422 25.66 24.71 13.01
CA ARG A 422 26.32 24.39 14.29
C ARG A 422 25.33 24.01 15.39
N VAL A 423 24.32 23.21 15.02
CA VAL A 423 23.30 22.67 15.94
C VAL A 423 23.72 21.34 16.55
N ASP A 424 24.87 20.79 16.13
CA ASP A 424 25.53 19.68 16.82
C ASP A 424 26.26 20.21 18.06
N LEU A 425 25.51 20.41 19.13
CA LEU A 425 26.10 20.34 20.45
C LEU A 425 26.25 18.85 20.76
N ASN A 426 27.46 18.33 20.53
CA ASN A 426 27.82 17.04 21.10
C ASN A 426 27.66 17.13 22.63
N ARG A 427 26.50 16.65 23.09
CA ARG A 427 26.36 15.61 24.11
C ARG A 427 27.61 15.48 24.99
N ASP A 428 27.67 16.29 26.05
CA ASP A 428 28.03 15.88 27.42
C ASP A 428 28.20 17.06 28.40
N SER A 429 28.24 18.32 27.94
CA SER A 429 28.08 19.44 28.86
C SER A 429 26.59 19.68 29.14
N SER A 430 26.26 19.73 30.43
CA SER A 430 24.94 20.06 30.96
C SER A 430 24.27 21.18 30.15
N PHE A 431 22.99 20.98 29.82
CA PHE A 431 22.12 21.86 29.03
C PHE A 431 22.06 23.34 29.51
N ASN A 432 22.70 23.67 30.64
CA ASN A 432 22.72 24.99 31.24
C ASN A 432 23.73 25.98 30.63
N ASP A 433 24.65 25.53 29.76
CA ASP A 433 25.72 26.41 29.24
C ASP A 433 25.72 26.58 27.72
N THR A 434 24.56 26.40 27.07
CA THR A 434 24.37 26.96 25.74
C THR A 434 24.29 28.47 25.85
N SER A 435 25.38 29.15 25.51
CA SER A 435 25.36 30.61 25.43
C SER A 435 24.22 31.07 24.52
N ILE A 436 23.52 32.13 24.95
CA ILE A 436 22.45 32.76 24.19
C ILE A 436 22.91 33.07 22.76
N ASP A 437 24.20 33.42 22.60
CA ASP A 437 24.84 33.70 21.31
C ASP A 437 24.86 32.49 20.35
N ALA A 438 25.11 31.27 20.86
CA ALA A 438 25.10 30.07 20.03
C ALA A 438 23.68 29.76 19.50
N THR A 439 22.67 29.95 20.34
CA THR A 439 21.26 29.75 19.96
C THR A 439 20.81 30.81 18.95
N LEU A 440 21.19 32.08 19.16
CA LEU A 440 20.89 33.17 18.21
C LEU A 440 21.59 32.97 16.87
N TYR A 441 22.85 32.52 16.86
CA TYR A 441 23.57 32.18 15.63
C TYR A 441 22.87 31.05 14.87
N ALA A 442 22.57 29.93 15.56
CA ALA A 442 21.88 28.79 14.97
C ALA A 442 20.53 29.20 14.39
N ARG A 443 19.74 29.99 15.13
CA ARG A 443 18.46 30.53 14.69
C ARG A 443 18.59 31.32 13.39
N ASN A 444 19.49 32.30 13.33
CA ASN A 444 19.67 33.15 12.15
C ASN A 444 20.15 32.35 10.93
N CYS A 445 21.06 31.38 11.14
CA CYS A 445 21.48 30.45 10.11
C CYS A 445 20.30 29.63 9.56
N LEU A 446 19.49 29.04 10.46
CA LEU A 446 18.32 28.24 10.07
C LEU A 446 17.31 29.07 9.29
N VAL A 447 17.01 30.31 9.72
CA VAL A 447 16.07 31.18 8.97
C VAL A 447 16.55 31.40 7.54
N ARG A 448 17.85 31.65 7.35
CA ARG A 448 18.45 31.82 6.02
C ARG A 448 18.37 30.53 5.19
N GLU A 449 18.74 29.38 5.76
CA GLU A 449 18.69 28.08 5.08
C GLU A 449 17.27 27.71 4.64
N TYR A 450 16.26 27.92 5.50
CA TYR A 450 14.87 27.64 5.16
C TYR A 450 14.37 28.58 4.06
N LYS A 451 14.62 29.89 4.17
CA LYS A 451 14.22 30.86 3.13
C LYS A 451 14.84 30.53 1.77
N ASP A 452 16.13 30.23 1.75
CA ASP A 452 16.85 29.85 0.54
C ASP A 452 16.30 28.55 -0.06
N ARG A 453 16.05 27.52 0.77
CA ARG A 453 15.46 26.26 0.31
C ARG A 453 14.05 26.45 -0.25
N ILE A 454 13.21 27.25 0.42
CA ILE A 454 11.85 27.61 -0.02
C ILE A 454 11.91 28.35 -1.36
N ALA A 455 12.85 29.30 -1.53
CA ALA A 455 13.02 30.04 -2.76
C ALA A 455 13.39 29.10 -3.92
N ARG A 456 14.33 28.16 -3.72
CA ARG A 456 14.71 27.16 -4.73
C ARG A 456 13.53 26.25 -5.12
N LEU A 457 12.80 25.72 -4.13
CA LEU A 457 11.63 24.87 -4.42
C LEU A 457 10.50 25.64 -5.11
N THR A 458 10.29 26.90 -4.72
CA THR A 458 9.30 27.78 -5.36
C THR A 458 9.70 28.06 -6.80
N ALA A 459 10.93 28.49 -7.05
CA ALA A 459 11.45 28.77 -8.40
C ALA A 459 11.33 27.55 -9.34
N ASN A 460 11.63 26.35 -8.82
CA ASN A 460 11.48 25.10 -9.55
C ASN A 460 10.02 24.67 -9.76
N SER A 461 9.09 25.18 -8.93
CA SER A 461 7.65 24.91 -9.08
C SER A 461 6.96 25.90 -10.03
N SER A 462 7.51 27.10 -10.18
CA SER A 462 6.98 28.19 -11.01
C SER A 462 7.65 28.30 -12.39
N SER A 463 8.76 27.60 -12.63
CA SER A 463 9.19 27.23 -13.98
C SER A 463 8.14 26.25 -14.52
N GLY A 464 7.07 26.85 -15.09
CA GLY A 464 5.81 26.20 -15.37
C GLY A 464 5.97 24.91 -16.16
N SER A 465 5.08 23.94 -15.85
CA SER A 465 4.96 22.63 -16.49
C SER A 465 6.31 22.01 -16.78
N ILE A 466 6.75 21.07 -15.92
CA ILE A 466 7.78 20.08 -16.24
C ILE A 466 7.77 19.82 -17.75
N ASP A 467 8.70 20.45 -18.47
CA ASP A 467 8.64 20.49 -19.92
C ASP A 467 8.69 19.05 -20.43
N ARG A 468 8.11 18.82 -21.60
CA ARG A 468 7.89 17.53 -22.28
C ARG A 468 9.19 16.78 -22.57
N LEU A 469 9.91 16.41 -21.52
CA LEU A 469 11.09 15.57 -21.59
C LEU A 469 10.60 14.15 -21.85
N ASP A 470 11.02 13.60 -22.99
CA ASP A 470 10.61 12.30 -23.53
C ASP A 470 9.14 12.18 -23.97
N ASP A 471 8.37 13.27 -24.04
CA ASP A 471 6.99 13.26 -24.56
C ASP A 471 6.95 13.73 -26.02
N ARG A 472 7.23 12.80 -26.94
CA ARG A 472 7.23 13.08 -28.39
C ARG A 472 5.82 13.35 -28.88
N PRO A 473 5.58 14.49 -29.57
CA PRO A 473 4.30 14.78 -30.17
C PRO A 473 3.99 13.82 -31.33
N ALA A 474 2.71 13.59 -31.58
CA ALA A 474 2.25 12.76 -32.70
C ALA A 474 2.78 13.24 -34.07
N ALA A 475 3.01 14.54 -34.21
CA ALA A 475 3.67 15.15 -35.36
C ALA A 475 4.74 16.13 -34.88
N ILE A 476 5.92 16.09 -35.50
CA ILE A 476 6.96 17.09 -35.28
C ILE A 476 6.60 18.31 -36.12
N THR A 477 6.32 19.42 -35.45
CA THR A 477 6.03 20.72 -36.05
C THR A 477 7.17 21.68 -35.75
N GLU A 478 7.17 22.87 -36.36
CA GLU A 478 8.14 23.92 -36.05
C GLU A 478 8.20 24.18 -34.53
N ASN A 479 7.05 24.25 -33.85
CA ASN A 479 6.94 24.50 -32.41
C ASN A 479 7.29 23.30 -31.51
N THR A 480 7.66 22.15 -32.09
CA THR A 480 8.00 20.93 -31.33
C THR A 480 9.23 20.23 -31.89
N SER A 481 10.06 20.97 -32.63
CA SER A 481 11.26 20.45 -33.29
C SER A 481 12.55 20.77 -32.53
N TYR A 482 12.48 21.45 -31.38
CA TYR A 482 13.66 21.94 -30.68
C TYR A 482 13.95 21.16 -29.39
N PHE A 483 15.24 21.05 -29.07
CA PHE A 483 15.79 20.39 -27.91
C PHE A 483 16.75 21.36 -27.21
N ALA A 484 16.72 21.37 -25.88
CA ALA A 484 17.71 22.05 -25.06
C ALA A 484 18.80 21.04 -24.67
N VAL A 485 19.90 21.00 -25.44
CA VAL A 485 21.00 20.05 -25.22
C VAL A 485 21.97 20.62 -24.20
N VAL A 486 22.26 19.85 -23.16
CA VAL A 486 23.25 20.18 -22.14
C VAL A 486 24.65 19.88 -22.64
N LYS A 487 24.84 18.66 -23.16
CA LYS A 487 26.13 18.18 -23.62
C LYS A 487 25.96 16.99 -24.55
N ALA A 488 26.92 16.80 -25.44
CA ALA A 488 26.94 15.69 -26.38
C ALA A 488 28.26 14.90 -26.30
N PHE A 489 28.19 13.59 -26.55
CA PHE A 489 29.30 12.64 -26.36
C PHE A 489 29.40 11.65 -27.52
N GLY A 490 30.62 11.27 -27.90
CA GLY A 490 30.85 10.26 -28.95
C GLY A 490 30.47 8.83 -28.53
N SER A 491 30.32 8.55 -27.23
CA SER A 491 29.99 7.23 -26.69
C SER A 491 28.83 7.29 -25.70
N SER A 492 28.06 6.20 -25.60
CA SER A 492 26.98 6.08 -24.61
C SER A 492 27.50 6.04 -23.18
N ALA A 493 28.65 5.40 -22.96
CA ALA A 493 29.26 5.25 -21.65
C ALA A 493 29.69 6.60 -21.05
N ASP A 494 30.30 7.47 -21.86
CA ASP A 494 30.70 8.81 -21.40
C ASP A 494 29.48 9.68 -21.14
N ALA A 495 28.47 9.61 -22.02
CA ALA A 495 27.22 10.32 -21.85
C ALA A 495 26.50 9.90 -20.56
N GLN A 496 26.41 8.60 -20.28
CA GLN A 496 25.79 8.09 -19.06
C GLN A 496 26.56 8.51 -17.81
N THR A 497 27.90 8.48 -17.86
CA THR A 497 28.76 8.92 -16.75
C THR A 497 28.51 10.39 -16.43
N TYR A 498 28.48 11.26 -17.44
CA TYR A 498 28.21 12.69 -17.24
C TYR A 498 26.76 12.95 -16.81
N LEU A 499 25.79 12.21 -17.35
CA LEU A 499 24.39 12.28 -16.91
C LEU A 499 24.27 11.99 -15.41
N ASN A 500 24.97 10.97 -14.90
CA ASN A 500 24.98 10.65 -13.48
C ASN A 500 25.58 11.79 -12.62
N GLN A 501 26.63 12.46 -13.13
CA GLN A 501 27.20 13.64 -12.48
C GLN A 501 26.22 14.82 -12.45
N LEU A 502 25.54 15.09 -13.57
CA LEU A 502 24.50 16.12 -13.65
C LEU A 502 23.36 15.85 -12.67
N MET A 503 22.82 14.62 -12.64
CA MET A 503 21.75 14.24 -11.71
C MET A 503 22.18 14.35 -10.24
N THR A 504 23.47 14.13 -9.95
CA THR A 504 24.02 14.30 -8.60
C THR A 504 24.15 15.79 -8.23
N LYS A 505 24.63 16.63 -9.16
CA LYS A 505 24.87 18.07 -8.93
C LYS A 505 23.57 18.89 -8.99
N PHE A 506 22.62 18.50 -9.82
CA PHE A 506 21.34 19.16 -10.06
C PHE A 506 20.16 18.19 -9.83
N PRO A 507 19.97 17.70 -8.61
CA PRO A 507 18.99 16.64 -8.31
C PRO A 507 17.53 17.06 -8.50
N PHE A 508 17.26 18.34 -8.75
CA PHE A 508 15.93 18.89 -9.01
C PHE A 508 15.63 19.12 -10.48
N GLN A 509 16.61 18.89 -11.35
CA GLN A 509 16.48 19.09 -12.79
C GLN A 509 16.30 17.75 -13.48
N ARG A 510 15.38 17.68 -14.46
CA ARG A 510 15.20 16.48 -15.28
C ARG A 510 16.17 16.51 -16.45
N PHE A 511 16.85 15.38 -16.67
CA PHE A 511 17.74 15.17 -17.81
C PHE A 511 17.37 13.86 -18.48
N SER A 512 17.43 13.81 -19.80
CA SER A 512 17.25 12.58 -20.58
C SER A 512 18.42 12.38 -21.53
N LEU A 513 18.76 11.11 -21.75
CA LEU A 513 19.83 10.69 -22.64
C LEU A 513 19.24 10.22 -23.97
N PHE A 514 19.53 10.94 -25.04
CA PHE A 514 19.10 10.64 -26.40
C PHE A 514 20.23 10.00 -27.20
N PRO A 515 19.97 8.89 -27.91
CA PRO A 515 20.94 8.29 -28.81
C PRO A 515 21.21 9.19 -30.04
N PRO A 516 22.34 9.00 -30.72
CA PRO A 516 22.62 9.68 -31.99
C PRO A 516 21.58 9.29 -33.05
N HIS A 517 21.20 10.23 -33.91
CA HIS A 517 20.17 10.02 -34.94
C HIS A 517 20.73 9.58 -36.30
N SER A 518 22.06 9.59 -36.47
CA SER A 518 22.76 9.08 -37.65
C SER A 518 24.21 8.66 -37.32
N MET A 519 24.85 7.92 -38.23
CA MET A 519 26.27 7.55 -38.07
C MET A 519 27.15 8.80 -37.93
N GLY A 520 28.09 8.76 -36.99
CA GLY A 520 29.02 9.86 -36.73
C GLY A 520 28.48 10.95 -35.80
N GLN A 521 27.23 10.84 -35.34
CA GLN A 521 26.68 11.77 -34.36
C GLN A 521 26.84 11.30 -32.93
N GLN A 522 26.55 12.24 -32.03
CA GLN A 522 26.81 12.13 -30.61
C GLN A 522 25.54 11.79 -29.83
N TRP A 523 25.71 11.06 -28.73
CA TRP A 523 24.72 10.92 -27.67
C TRP A 523 24.48 12.27 -27.02
N MET A 524 23.23 12.68 -26.85
CA MET A 524 22.87 14.00 -26.33
C MET A 524 22.20 13.87 -24.96
N ILE A 525 22.67 14.64 -23.99
CA ILE A 525 21.96 14.83 -22.72
C ILE A 525 21.12 16.09 -22.87
N VAL A 526 19.81 15.99 -22.68
CA VAL A 526 18.88 17.09 -22.92
C VAL A 526 18.08 17.45 -21.67
N LEU A 527 17.75 18.72 -21.52
CA LEU A 527 16.90 19.29 -20.46
C LEU A 527 15.45 19.48 -20.89
N ALA A 528 15.23 19.58 -22.20
CA ALA A 528 13.92 19.59 -22.82
C ALA A 528 14.01 18.95 -24.20
N SER A 529 12.93 18.26 -24.58
CA SER A 529 12.75 17.68 -25.91
C SER A 529 11.42 18.15 -26.50
N TYR A 530 11.35 18.21 -27.82
CA TYR A 530 10.13 18.51 -28.57
C TYR A 530 9.40 19.80 -28.14
N THR A 531 10.17 20.86 -27.91
CA THR A 531 9.65 22.17 -27.55
C THR A 531 9.85 23.17 -28.69
N ASP A 532 9.42 24.41 -28.50
CA ASP A 532 9.64 25.50 -29.45
C ASP A 532 11.03 26.14 -29.25
N SER A 533 11.47 26.92 -30.24
CA SER A 533 12.82 27.52 -30.25
C SER A 533 13.07 28.47 -29.07
N ASN A 534 12.07 29.29 -28.74
CA ASN A 534 12.21 30.29 -27.68
C ASN A 534 12.39 29.57 -26.35
N ARG A 535 11.55 28.57 -26.10
CA ARG A 535 11.62 27.78 -24.88
C ARG A 535 12.91 26.97 -24.76
N ALA A 536 13.36 26.32 -25.84
CA ALA A 536 14.65 25.63 -25.84
C ALA A 536 15.81 26.59 -25.53
N THR A 537 15.75 27.82 -26.04
CA THR A 537 16.76 28.86 -25.78
C THR A 537 16.77 29.29 -24.31
N GLU A 538 15.60 29.58 -23.72
CA GLU A 538 15.48 29.90 -22.30
C GLU A 538 16.11 28.83 -21.41
N ILE A 539 15.83 27.55 -21.71
CA ILE A 539 16.33 26.42 -20.92
C ILE A 539 17.85 26.26 -21.08
N VAL A 540 18.39 26.46 -22.29
CA VAL A 540 19.84 26.44 -22.52
C VAL A 540 20.53 27.57 -21.76
N ASP A 541 19.97 28.77 -21.76
CA ASP A 541 20.52 29.91 -21.04
C ASP A 541 20.45 29.69 -19.52
N GLU A 542 19.38 29.09 -19.03
CA GLU A 542 19.27 28.66 -17.63
C GLU A 542 20.32 27.59 -17.29
N ALA A 543 20.55 26.61 -18.17
CA ALA A 543 21.58 25.58 -17.98
C ALA A 543 22.99 26.17 -17.86
N ARG A 544 23.31 27.16 -18.71
CA ARG A 544 24.58 27.89 -18.66
C ARG A 544 24.70 28.70 -17.38
N LYS A 545 23.67 29.49 -17.06
CA LYS A 545 23.63 30.37 -15.88
C LYS A 545 23.77 29.60 -14.57
N ASN A 546 23.17 28.42 -14.49
CA ASN A 546 23.24 27.54 -13.31
C ASN A 546 24.49 26.65 -13.28
N GLY A 547 25.40 26.79 -14.26
CA GLY A 547 26.64 26.02 -14.31
C GLY A 547 26.43 24.52 -14.55
N MET A 548 25.36 24.16 -15.25
CA MET A 548 25.08 22.77 -15.68
C MET A 548 26.02 22.36 -16.81
N ALA A 549 26.09 23.19 -17.85
CA ALA A 549 27.06 23.09 -18.93
C ALA A 549 27.23 24.46 -19.59
N SER A 550 28.48 24.93 -19.67
CA SER A 550 28.80 26.17 -20.37
C SER A 550 28.61 26.03 -21.89
N ASP A 551 28.73 24.81 -22.40
CA ASP A 551 28.57 24.44 -23.80
C ASP A 551 27.17 23.92 -24.15
N ALA A 552 26.16 24.14 -23.29
CA ALA A 552 24.77 23.82 -23.63
C ALA A 552 24.34 24.58 -24.89
N TYR A 553 23.49 23.98 -25.74
CA TYR A 553 23.06 24.55 -27.01
C TYR A 553 21.66 24.08 -27.41
N VAL A 554 20.98 24.88 -28.24
CA VAL A 554 19.70 24.49 -28.84
C VAL A 554 19.96 23.63 -30.06
N TRP A 555 19.30 22.48 -30.14
CA TRP A 555 19.34 21.62 -31.32
C TRP A 555 17.94 21.55 -31.95
N LYS A 556 17.87 21.76 -33.27
CA LYS A 556 16.64 21.64 -34.05
C LYS A 556 16.67 20.34 -34.85
N ILE A 557 15.59 19.57 -34.81
CA ILE A 557 15.38 18.43 -35.71
C ILE A 557 15.37 18.96 -37.16
N PRO A 558 16.21 18.41 -38.07
CA PRO A 558 16.24 18.82 -39.47
C PRO A 558 14.88 18.65 -40.16
N ALA A 559 14.49 19.59 -41.05
CA ALA A 559 13.19 19.57 -41.74
C ALA A 559 12.98 18.36 -42.67
N SER A 560 14.07 17.73 -43.14
CA SER A 560 14.05 16.51 -43.94
C SER A 560 14.14 15.23 -43.11
N PHE A 561 13.86 15.31 -41.80
CA PHE A 561 13.81 14.13 -40.92
C PHE A 561 12.52 13.34 -41.17
N ASN A 562 12.44 12.71 -42.35
CA ASN A 562 11.67 11.48 -42.48
C ASN A 562 12.41 10.45 -41.63
N VAL A 563 11.77 9.90 -40.60
CA VAL A 563 12.23 8.63 -40.02
C VAL A 563 12.14 7.64 -41.18
N PRO A 564 13.27 7.28 -41.81
CA PRO A 564 13.15 6.61 -43.08
C PRO A 564 12.69 5.18 -42.82
N ASP A 565 11.85 4.62 -43.70
CA ASP A 565 11.34 3.24 -43.53
C ASP A 565 12.48 2.20 -43.47
N ASN A 566 13.70 2.60 -43.86
CA ASN A 566 14.96 1.88 -43.74
C ASN A 566 15.84 2.31 -42.54
N TRP A 567 15.27 2.88 -41.48
CA TRP A 567 15.87 2.84 -40.11
C TRP A 567 16.04 1.38 -39.59
N VAL A 568 15.84 0.39 -40.46
CA VAL A 568 16.44 -0.94 -40.49
C VAL A 568 17.99 -0.85 -40.38
N ALA A 569 18.45 -0.94 -39.14
CA ALA A 569 19.19 -2.11 -38.68
C ALA A 569 20.52 -2.51 -39.35
N GLN A 570 21.25 -1.67 -40.10
CA GLN A 570 22.60 -2.08 -40.54
C GLN A 570 23.60 -2.21 -39.37
N ASP A 571 23.41 -1.48 -38.26
CA ASP A 571 24.22 -1.70 -37.05
C ASP A 571 23.43 -2.20 -35.84
N ILE A 572 22.10 -2.20 -35.87
CA ILE A 572 21.33 -2.60 -34.69
C ILE A 572 21.50 -4.08 -34.36
N HIS A 573 21.68 -4.92 -35.39
CA HIS A 573 21.97 -6.33 -35.19
C HIS A 573 23.30 -6.51 -34.47
N ARG A 574 24.34 -5.78 -34.90
CA ARG A 574 25.67 -5.78 -34.25
C ARG A 574 25.59 -5.23 -32.83
N THR A 575 24.85 -4.16 -32.60
CA THR A 575 24.63 -3.58 -31.26
C THR A 575 23.90 -4.56 -30.35
N ILE A 576 22.81 -5.19 -30.81
CA ILE A 576 22.05 -6.17 -30.03
C ILE A 576 22.93 -7.39 -29.69
N LEU A 577 23.72 -7.89 -30.64
CA LEU A 577 24.65 -8.99 -30.39
C LEU A 577 25.76 -8.60 -29.41
N ARG A 578 26.29 -7.38 -29.51
CA ARG A 578 27.26 -6.86 -28.54
C ARG A 578 26.66 -6.73 -27.15
N CYS A 579 25.43 -6.23 -27.04
CA CYS A 579 24.71 -6.15 -25.77
C CYS A 579 24.47 -7.53 -25.14
N LEU A 580 24.16 -8.56 -25.94
CA LEU A 580 24.09 -9.94 -25.46
C LEU A 580 25.45 -10.43 -24.93
N VAL A 581 26.54 -10.17 -25.68
CA VAL A 581 27.91 -10.52 -25.27
C VAL A 581 28.31 -9.81 -23.97
N ASP A 582 27.93 -8.54 -23.82
CA ASP A 582 28.15 -7.72 -22.62
C ASP A 582 27.21 -8.12 -21.45
N GLY A 583 26.37 -9.15 -21.64
CA GLY A 583 25.59 -9.77 -20.56
C GLY A 583 24.18 -9.21 -20.38
N ALA A 584 23.60 -8.56 -21.38
CA ALA A 584 22.19 -8.16 -21.33
C ALA A 584 21.27 -9.39 -21.32
N GLN A 585 20.57 -9.63 -20.21
CA GLN A 585 19.70 -10.80 -20.00
C GLN A 585 18.21 -10.43 -19.96
N THR A 586 17.88 -9.16 -19.83
CA THR A 586 16.48 -8.67 -19.78
C THR A 586 16.23 -7.62 -20.85
N ILE A 587 14.96 -7.39 -21.18
CA ILE A 587 14.55 -6.36 -22.14
C ILE A 587 15.08 -4.97 -21.72
N MET A 588 15.07 -4.65 -20.42
CA MET A 588 15.61 -3.40 -19.89
C MET A 588 17.12 -3.31 -20.10
N GLN A 589 17.89 -4.34 -19.76
CA GLN A 589 19.34 -4.32 -19.96
C GLN A 589 19.71 -4.18 -21.43
N MET A 590 18.95 -4.85 -22.30
CA MET A 590 19.12 -4.75 -23.73
C MET A 590 18.73 -3.37 -24.26
N TYR A 591 17.65 -2.78 -23.74
CA TYR A 591 17.27 -1.41 -24.07
C TYR A 591 18.31 -0.39 -23.58
N SER A 592 18.82 -0.52 -22.36
CA SER A 592 19.88 0.34 -21.83
C SER A 592 21.15 0.29 -22.66
N CYS A 593 21.48 -0.89 -23.21
CA CYS A 593 22.67 -1.06 -24.03
C CYS A 593 22.44 -0.65 -25.50
N SER A 594 21.33 -1.06 -26.11
CA SER A 594 21.06 -0.88 -27.55
C SER A 594 20.22 0.37 -27.89
N GLY A 595 19.65 1.02 -26.89
CA GLY A 595 18.65 2.08 -27.06
C GLY A 595 17.31 1.59 -27.64
N SER A 596 17.13 0.28 -27.80
CA SER A 596 16.01 -0.31 -28.54
C SER A 596 15.29 -1.40 -27.76
N VAL A 597 13.97 -1.47 -27.92
CA VAL A 597 13.14 -2.46 -27.22
C VAL A 597 13.24 -3.77 -27.97
N VAL A 598 14.09 -4.65 -27.48
CA VAL A 598 14.26 -5.98 -28.06
C VAL A 598 13.50 -6.96 -27.19
N THR A 599 12.41 -7.52 -27.71
CA THR A 599 11.69 -8.61 -27.04
C THR A 599 12.34 -9.95 -27.36
N PRO A 600 12.05 -11.04 -26.63
CA PRO A 600 12.55 -12.38 -26.97
C PRO A 600 12.23 -12.78 -28.41
N GLY A 601 11.02 -12.46 -28.89
CA GLY A 601 10.60 -12.71 -30.27
C GLY A 601 11.44 -11.92 -31.28
N ILE A 602 11.63 -10.62 -31.05
CA ILE A 602 12.48 -9.78 -31.90
C ILE A 602 13.92 -10.27 -31.88
N LEU A 603 14.45 -10.64 -30.72
CA LEU A 603 15.82 -11.14 -30.58
C LEU A 603 16.01 -12.44 -31.37
N LEU A 604 15.03 -13.35 -31.31
CA LEU A 604 15.07 -14.61 -32.05
C LEU A 604 15.03 -14.38 -33.56
N THR A 605 14.17 -13.48 -34.03
CA THR A 605 14.10 -13.09 -35.45
C THR A 605 15.38 -12.39 -35.90
N CYS A 606 15.92 -11.50 -35.08
CA CYS A 606 17.19 -10.80 -35.27
C CYS A 606 18.35 -11.79 -35.43
N ILE A 607 18.44 -12.79 -34.56
CA ILE A 607 19.43 -13.86 -34.62
C ILE A 607 19.26 -14.74 -35.87
N LYS A 608 18.03 -15.17 -36.19
CA LYS A 608 17.78 -16.14 -37.27
C LYS A 608 17.81 -15.52 -38.67
N GLY A 609 17.21 -14.35 -38.85
CA GLY A 609 17.13 -13.65 -40.15
C GLY A 609 18.29 -12.68 -40.39
N GLY A 610 19.03 -12.33 -39.33
CA GLY A 610 20.04 -11.26 -39.35
C GLY A 610 19.46 -9.90 -39.74
N THR A 611 18.16 -9.71 -39.53
CA THR A 611 17.41 -8.45 -39.63
C THR A 611 16.55 -8.37 -38.38
N CYS A 612 16.71 -7.31 -37.61
CA CYS A 612 15.99 -7.12 -36.35
C CYS A 612 14.81 -6.21 -36.67
N GLU A 613 13.63 -6.80 -36.87
CA GLU A 613 12.39 -6.04 -37.08
C GLU A 613 11.98 -5.36 -35.75
N LEU A 614 12.55 -4.18 -35.52
CA LEU A 614 12.25 -3.37 -34.35
C LEU A 614 10.99 -2.58 -34.63
N ASN A 615 9.85 -3.16 -34.23
CA ASN A 615 8.53 -2.57 -34.46
C ASN A 615 8.18 -1.45 -33.46
N ALA A 616 9.06 -1.15 -32.49
CA ALA A 616 8.79 -0.18 -31.44
C ALA A 616 9.90 0.87 -31.34
N THR A 617 9.55 2.12 -31.65
CA THR A 617 10.28 3.27 -31.12
C THR A 617 10.09 3.33 -29.60
N SER A 618 10.96 4.03 -28.86
CA SER A 618 10.89 4.16 -27.39
C SER A 618 9.50 4.58 -26.85
N LEU A 619 8.70 5.26 -27.67
CA LEU A 619 7.36 5.74 -27.32
C LEU A 619 6.25 4.70 -27.46
N GLY A 620 6.49 3.61 -28.19
CA GLY A 620 5.60 2.45 -28.26
C GLY A 620 6.05 1.29 -27.37
N ALA A 621 7.14 1.46 -26.62
CA ALA A 621 7.79 0.39 -25.87
C ALA A 621 6.84 -0.31 -24.90
N ASN A 622 6.19 0.47 -24.03
CA ASN A 622 5.26 -0.07 -23.04
C ASN A 622 4.04 -0.72 -23.68
N GLU A 623 3.49 -0.12 -24.75
CA GLU A 623 2.35 -0.66 -25.49
C GLU A 623 2.70 -1.98 -26.18
N THR A 624 3.90 -2.06 -26.78
CA THR A 624 4.44 -3.24 -27.46
C THR A 624 4.76 -4.36 -26.48
N LEU A 625 5.36 -4.03 -25.33
CA LEU A 625 5.60 -5.01 -24.27
C LEU A 625 4.26 -5.52 -23.72
N ARG A 626 3.30 -4.62 -23.49
CA ARG A 626 1.95 -4.99 -23.03
C ARG A 626 1.21 -5.88 -24.04
N SER A 627 1.27 -5.58 -25.33
CA SER A 627 0.63 -6.39 -26.38
C SER A 627 1.24 -7.79 -26.50
N GLN A 628 2.55 -7.91 -26.24
CA GLN A 628 3.27 -9.19 -26.23
C GLN A 628 3.26 -9.90 -24.86
N LYS A 629 2.54 -9.35 -23.85
CA LYS A 629 2.53 -9.87 -22.46
C LYS A 629 3.93 -9.93 -21.82
N LEU A 630 4.80 -8.98 -22.17
CA LEU A 630 6.16 -8.82 -21.65
C LEU A 630 6.26 -7.59 -20.75
N THR A 631 7.31 -7.55 -19.94
CA THR A 631 7.70 -6.43 -19.09
C THR A 631 9.15 -6.06 -19.36
N TRP A 632 9.58 -4.88 -18.91
CA TRP A 632 10.99 -4.50 -18.99
C TRP A 632 11.95 -5.48 -18.30
N SER A 633 11.49 -6.15 -17.23
CA SER A 633 12.27 -7.18 -16.52
C SER A 633 12.14 -8.57 -17.13
N SER A 634 11.32 -8.75 -18.18
CA SER A 634 11.19 -10.04 -18.84
C SER A 634 12.54 -10.50 -19.37
N PRO A 635 12.91 -11.77 -19.13
CA PRO A 635 14.16 -12.30 -19.64
C PRO A 635 14.10 -12.32 -21.17
N LEU A 636 15.23 -11.98 -21.79
CA LEU A 636 15.52 -12.36 -23.16
C LEU A 636 15.79 -13.86 -23.11
N VAL A 637 14.76 -14.68 -23.26
CA VAL A 637 14.87 -16.15 -23.17
C VAL A 637 15.68 -16.67 -24.35
N VAL A 638 16.99 -16.54 -24.23
CA VAL A 638 17.97 -17.29 -24.98
C VAL A 638 18.81 -17.93 -23.89
N THR A 639 18.51 -19.18 -23.55
CA THR A 639 19.27 -19.88 -22.53
C THR A 639 20.73 -19.88 -22.96
N ARG A 640 21.65 -19.58 -22.04
CA ARG A 640 23.09 -19.54 -22.32
C ARG A 640 23.58 -20.86 -22.95
N ASP A 641 22.88 -21.96 -22.66
CA ASP A 641 23.14 -23.30 -23.21
C ASP A 641 22.74 -23.44 -24.69
N SER A 642 21.87 -22.56 -25.20
CA SER A 642 21.45 -22.52 -26.61
C SER A 642 22.32 -21.59 -27.47
N LEU A 643 23.14 -20.76 -26.83
CA LEU A 643 23.97 -19.76 -27.49
C LEU A 643 25.43 -19.92 -27.04
N ASP A 644 26.25 -20.62 -27.84
CA ASP A 644 27.68 -20.70 -27.56
C ASP A 644 28.33 -19.31 -27.78
N LEU A 645 28.30 -18.51 -26.71
CA LEU A 645 28.82 -17.15 -26.67
C LEU A 645 30.32 -17.09 -27.04
N LYS A 646 31.05 -18.19 -26.88
CA LYS A 646 32.45 -18.27 -27.31
C LYS A 646 32.54 -18.20 -28.83
N ILE A 647 31.68 -18.93 -29.55
CA ILE A 647 31.66 -18.91 -31.03
C ILE A 647 31.21 -17.54 -31.54
N VAL A 648 30.23 -16.90 -30.89
CA VAL A 648 29.80 -15.54 -31.26
C VAL A 648 30.94 -14.53 -31.07
N ASN A 649 31.70 -14.63 -29.97
CA ASN A 649 32.88 -13.82 -29.72
C ASN A 649 34.01 -14.06 -30.74
N ASP A 650 34.25 -15.32 -31.10
CA ASP A 650 35.25 -15.68 -32.12
C ASP A 650 34.84 -15.13 -33.50
N CYS A 651 33.55 -15.14 -33.84
CA CYS A 651 33.03 -14.50 -35.05
C CYS A 651 33.21 -12.97 -35.02
N LEU A 652 32.93 -12.33 -33.87
CA LEU A 652 33.10 -10.89 -33.68
C LEU A 652 34.57 -10.46 -33.83
N ALA A 653 35.49 -11.25 -33.27
CA ALA A 653 36.93 -11.00 -33.40
C ALA A 653 37.42 -11.19 -34.84
N THR A 654 37.02 -12.29 -35.48
CA THR A 654 37.46 -12.66 -36.85
C THR A 654 36.92 -11.72 -37.92
N HIS A 655 35.67 -11.25 -37.76
CA HIS A 655 34.97 -10.44 -38.76
C HIS A 655 34.63 -9.03 -38.27
N SER A 656 35.46 -8.47 -37.37
CA SER A 656 35.25 -7.13 -36.80
C SER A 656 35.05 -6.01 -37.84
N LYS A 657 35.63 -6.15 -39.03
CA LYS A 657 35.53 -5.19 -40.14
C LYS A 657 34.66 -5.66 -41.33
N ASP A 658 34.11 -6.87 -41.29
CA ASP A 658 33.33 -7.47 -42.38
C ASP A 658 31.96 -7.93 -41.87
N GLU A 659 30.96 -7.09 -42.04
CA GLU A 659 29.59 -7.36 -41.57
C GLU A 659 28.99 -8.62 -42.21
N ARG A 660 29.27 -8.85 -43.49
CA ARG A 660 28.74 -10.00 -44.22
C ARG A 660 29.37 -11.30 -43.72
N GLY A 661 30.68 -11.28 -43.49
CA GLY A 661 31.42 -12.39 -42.87
C GLY A 661 30.99 -12.67 -41.43
N PHE A 662 30.79 -11.62 -40.64
CA PHE A 662 30.28 -11.75 -39.26
C PHE A 662 28.89 -12.39 -39.24
N LYS A 663 27.96 -11.89 -40.06
CA LYS A 663 26.60 -12.43 -40.17
C LYS A 663 26.61 -13.90 -40.59
N ALA A 664 27.41 -14.27 -41.58
CA ALA A 664 27.54 -15.65 -42.02
C ALA A 664 28.11 -16.56 -40.90
N CYS A 665 29.12 -16.09 -40.17
CA CYS A 665 29.75 -16.82 -39.07
C CYS A 665 28.79 -17.01 -37.89
N ALA A 666 28.15 -15.94 -37.42
CA ALA A 666 27.24 -15.97 -36.28
C ALA A 666 25.98 -16.80 -36.56
N VAL A 667 25.35 -16.63 -37.74
CA VAL A 667 24.19 -17.44 -38.12
C VAL A 667 24.57 -18.91 -38.28
N GLY A 668 25.73 -19.20 -38.88
CA GLY A 668 26.25 -20.57 -39.00
C GLY A 668 26.47 -21.24 -37.65
N ALA A 669 27.01 -20.50 -36.67
CA ALA A 669 27.22 -20.97 -35.31
C ALA A 669 25.90 -21.26 -34.57
N LEU A 670 24.92 -20.37 -34.73
CA LEU A 670 23.63 -20.42 -34.02
C LEU A 670 22.70 -21.51 -34.57
N LEU A 671 22.76 -21.80 -35.86
CA LEU A 671 21.87 -22.79 -36.51
C LEU A 671 22.41 -24.23 -36.45
N LYS A 672 23.73 -24.44 -36.32
CA LYS A 672 24.34 -25.78 -36.50
C LYS A 672 24.56 -26.60 -35.23
N GLY A 673 24.09 -26.16 -34.05
CA GLY A 673 24.07 -26.94 -32.81
C GLY A 673 25.30 -27.85 -32.58
N ASN A 674 26.33 -27.33 -31.92
CA ASN A 674 27.58 -28.03 -31.53
C ASN A 674 28.39 -28.73 -32.63
N SER A 675 28.01 -28.65 -33.91
CA SER A 675 28.76 -29.24 -35.03
C SER A 675 29.50 -28.17 -35.84
N ALA A 676 30.30 -27.32 -35.18
CA ALA A 676 31.19 -26.39 -35.85
C ALA A 676 32.59 -27.00 -36.01
N SER A 677 32.76 -27.83 -37.04
CA SER A 677 34.10 -28.03 -37.61
C SER A 677 34.52 -26.74 -38.30
N LYS A 678 35.45 -26.01 -37.65
CA LYS A 678 36.31 -24.93 -38.16
C LYS A 678 35.65 -23.90 -39.10
N CYS A 679 35.30 -22.74 -38.53
CA CYS A 679 35.29 -21.49 -39.27
C CYS A 679 36.70 -21.23 -39.83
N GLY A 680 36.97 -21.58 -41.09
CA GLY A 680 38.31 -21.33 -41.65
C GLY A 680 38.69 -21.96 -42.99
N ASP A 681 37.76 -22.36 -43.86
CA ASP A 681 38.19 -22.81 -45.20
C ASP A 681 37.23 -22.38 -46.33
N THR A 682 37.29 -21.09 -46.68
CA THR A 682 36.68 -20.54 -47.91
C THR A 682 37.59 -20.67 -49.14
N SER A 683 38.72 -21.39 -49.05
CA SER A 683 39.66 -21.52 -50.17
C SER A 683 39.17 -22.42 -51.32
N ARG A 684 38.07 -23.17 -51.14
CA ARG A 684 37.66 -24.23 -52.08
C ARG A 684 36.49 -23.94 -53.01
N SER A 685 35.73 -22.85 -52.84
CA SER A 685 34.54 -22.59 -53.69
C SER A 685 34.75 -21.59 -54.84
N GLN A 686 35.95 -21.01 -55.01
CA GLN A 686 36.26 -20.12 -56.14
C GLN A 686 36.85 -20.84 -57.37
N LYS A 687 37.09 -22.15 -57.31
CA LYS A 687 37.80 -22.88 -58.39
C LYS A 687 36.90 -23.57 -59.44
N THR A 688 35.58 -23.47 -59.35
CA THR A 688 34.66 -24.23 -60.25
C THR A 688 33.69 -23.35 -61.07
N LEU A 689 34.04 -22.09 -61.34
CA LEU A 689 33.27 -21.19 -62.23
C LEU A 689 34.14 -20.54 -63.32
N ARG A 690 35.23 -21.20 -63.71
CA ARG A 690 36.02 -20.87 -64.91
C ARG A 690 36.27 -22.14 -65.72
N THR A 691 35.26 -22.62 -66.43
CA THR A 691 35.34 -23.31 -67.74
C THR A 691 33.97 -23.85 -68.12
N VAL A 692 33.19 -23.04 -68.83
CA VAL A 692 32.33 -23.52 -69.92
C VAL A 692 32.58 -22.55 -71.07
N SER A 693 33.09 -23.11 -72.16
CA SER A 693 33.26 -22.53 -73.50
C SER A 693 31.96 -22.00 -74.07
#